data_AF-A0A512B1J6-F1
#
_entry.id   AF-A0A512B1J6-F1
#
_cell.length_a   1.000
_cell.length_b   1.000
_cell.length_c   1.000
_cell.angle_alpha   90.00
_cell.angle_beta   90.00
_cell.angle_gamma   90.00
#
_symmetry.space_group_name_H-M   'P 1'
#
loop_
_entity.id
_entity.type
_entity.pdbx_description
1 polymer ?
#
loop_
_entity_poly.entity_id
_entity_poly.type
_entity_poly.pdbx_seq_one_letter_code
_entity_poly.pdbx_strand_id
1 'polypeptide(L)'
;MKEKKVRQLAAVMFADIVGYTALMQRDEHVASTIRARHRAVFQQQHKLHHGKIIQYYGDGALSVFKSAIEAANCAIDIQRLLREGDPVPIRIGLHLGDIVFDKTEVYGDGVNFASRIESLGVAGAILVSGKLNDELKNHQNILTTSLGHFDLKNIANAVEVFAISNEGIKVPLAAELQGKQEIKNKTIAVLPFVNRSTSQENEYFSDGITEEIISALSKVKNLRVTSRTSSFFFKNKNIPLKQIGKELNVSTILEGSVRLSGDTLRISAQLIQAEEDFHFWSQTWDRKLENIFEVQDEISLLIAEKLREYLGHFEIQEHLVNKQTDQYQAYELFLKAKFYRRKWSANDVQTAIGLYEKALQLDPDHAESILGLSDCYSFLATIGFLPFEEAWGKATALTQKGLELNDQLADGYYQQANLYFFTQCNYTGALQATLKAIFLNPNYVEAQQYLSFLYLIAGEKSKAQQHLKVAITIDPLSQETIFFSAYFDYMSENYPACLEKLNRCLQHNPRNIPALTVKFYCLLKFGRFDEVLNYFKKQAPGIVAIGDKLGITALAYTLKNDLDNATKYLQELIVHAATPEGFRASSYLLFIYAALGEKEKAFEWIRQAIEYKSPILLIHFVDPLVSALRTDARYAHFQKILFPKTDPQESRNNKNTLLNGDVITQYTERLNNHIQEERPYLDPNLSLRALAKQIDIHPNQLSWLLNESIGKNFSEFVNHYRVQDFKHIARDPKNAHLTLTGLAYESGFNSKSVFNTYFKKETGLTPKQYLKAHP
;
A
#
# COMPACT_ATOMS: atom_id res chain seq x y z
N MET A 1 20.36 -0.38 55.44
CA MET A 1 20.39 0.44 54.19
C MET A 1 19.60 -0.30 53.13
N LYS A 2 18.47 0.23 52.66
CA LYS A 2 17.76 -0.32 51.50
C LYS A 2 18.59 0.01 50.26
N GLU A 3 19.08 -1.01 49.55
CA GLU A 3 19.95 -0.83 48.39
C GLU A 3 19.21 -0.10 47.25
N LYS A 4 19.94 0.80 46.58
CA LYS A 4 19.37 1.77 45.65
C LYS A 4 19.23 1.11 44.27
N LYS A 5 18.01 0.65 43.94
CA LYS A 5 17.63 0.20 42.59
C LYS A 5 17.88 1.33 41.58
N VAL A 6 18.65 1.06 40.54
CA VAL A 6 18.95 2.06 39.48
C VAL A 6 18.16 1.70 38.23
N ARG A 7 17.32 2.64 37.78
CA ARG A 7 16.62 2.56 36.49
C ARG A 7 17.43 3.28 35.43
N GLN A 8 17.68 2.63 34.30
CA GLN A 8 18.41 3.21 33.18
C GLN A 8 17.88 2.67 31.85
N LEU A 9 18.02 3.47 30.78
CA LEU A 9 17.78 3.02 29.41
C LEU A 9 18.98 2.18 28.95
N ALA A 10 18.75 1.01 28.38
CA ALA A 10 19.80 0.15 27.86
C ALA A 10 19.33 -0.64 26.63
N ALA A 11 20.28 -0.99 25.76
CA ALA A 11 20.05 -1.98 24.72
C ALA A 11 20.19 -3.38 25.35
N VAL A 12 19.14 -4.17 25.26
CA VAL A 12 19.05 -5.52 25.83
C VAL A 12 19.15 -6.53 24.70
N MET A 13 20.01 -7.52 24.86
CA MET A 13 20.23 -8.62 23.93
C MET A 13 19.82 -9.94 24.60
N PHE A 14 18.95 -10.68 23.92
CA PHE A 14 18.73 -12.10 24.19
C PHE A 14 19.30 -12.93 23.04
N ALA A 15 19.88 -14.07 23.38
CA ALA A 15 20.34 -15.05 22.41
C ALA A 15 20.06 -16.47 22.89
N ASP A 16 19.81 -17.37 21.94
CA ASP A 16 19.47 -18.77 22.20
C ASP A 16 20.00 -19.71 21.09
N ILE A 17 20.35 -20.94 21.44
CA ILE A 17 20.83 -21.94 20.48
C ILE A 17 19.64 -22.79 20.00
N VAL A 18 19.24 -22.61 18.75
CA VAL A 18 18.07 -23.28 18.19
C VAL A 18 18.28 -24.79 18.13
N GLY A 19 17.36 -25.53 18.75
CA GLY A 19 17.35 -27.00 18.73
C GLY A 19 18.30 -27.65 19.75
N TYR A 20 18.90 -26.89 20.66
CA TYR A 20 19.86 -27.39 21.63
C TYR A 20 19.31 -28.50 22.54
N THR A 21 18.06 -28.38 23.02
CA THR A 21 17.43 -29.43 23.85
C THR A 21 17.36 -30.78 23.14
N ALA A 22 17.01 -30.78 21.84
CA ALA A 22 16.99 -31.99 21.02
C ALA A 22 18.41 -32.53 20.76
N LEU A 23 19.38 -31.64 20.57
CA LEU A 23 20.79 -32.02 20.40
C LEU A 23 21.36 -32.64 21.68
N MET A 24 21.11 -32.05 22.85
CA MET A 24 21.52 -32.59 24.16
C MET A 24 21.00 -34.01 24.38
N GLN A 25 19.75 -34.30 23.98
CA GLN A 25 19.17 -35.64 24.09
C GLN A 25 19.82 -36.65 23.14
N ARG A 26 20.33 -36.20 22.00
CA ARG A 26 20.93 -37.06 20.97
C ARG A 26 22.42 -37.31 21.22
N ASP A 27 23.15 -36.27 21.60
CA ASP A 27 24.61 -36.29 21.79
C ASP A 27 25.05 -35.16 22.75
N GLU A 28 25.25 -35.52 24.01
CA GLU A 28 25.67 -34.59 25.07
C GLU A 28 27.07 -34.00 24.83
N HIS A 29 27.98 -34.75 24.18
CA HIS A 29 29.35 -34.32 23.98
C HIS A 29 29.44 -33.20 22.93
N VAL A 30 28.71 -33.37 21.83
CA VAL A 30 28.58 -32.35 20.79
C VAL A 30 27.89 -31.10 21.34
N ALA A 31 26.81 -31.27 22.11
CA ALA A 31 26.10 -30.14 22.71
C ALA A 31 26.98 -29.35 23.70
N SER A 32 27.80 -30.03 24.51
CA SER A 32 28.76 -29.38 25.41
C SER A 32 29.81 -28.56 24.65
N THR A 33 30.33 -29.08 23.53
CA THR A 33 31.30 -28.40 22.67
C THR A 33 30.70 -27.14 22.03
N ILE A 34 29.48 -27.24 21.50
CA ILE A 34 28.74 -26.11 20.94
C ILE A 34 28.51 -25.02 21.99
N ARG A 35 28.09 -25.41 23.20
CA ARG A 35 27.88 -24.46 24.31
C ARG A 35 29.19 -23.80 24.76
N ALA A 36 30.30 -24.54 24.80
CA ALA A 36 31.61 -23.99 25.14
C ALA A 36 32.06 -22.95 24.11
N ARG A 37 31.90 -23.24 22.82
CA ARG A 37 32.19 -22.30 21.72
C ARG A 37 31.31 -21.05 21.79
N HIS A 38 30.01 -21.22 21.99
CA HIS A 38 29.06 -20.12 22.22
C HIS A 38 29.55 -19.18 23.34
N ARG A 39 29.88 -19.73 24.52
CA ARG A 39 30.33 -18.94 25.67
C ARG A 39 31.65 -18.21 25.41
N ALA A 40 32.62 -18.87 24.79
CA ALA A 40 33.92 -18.27 24.47
C ALA A 40 33.77 -17.05 23.54
N VAL A 41 32.99 -17.19 22.45
CA VAL A 41 32.73 -16.09 21.53
C VAL A 41 31.96 -14.96 22.21
N PHE A 42 30.94 -15.27 23.00
CA PHE A 42 30.16 -14.26 23.72
C PHE A 42 31.04 -13.44 24.68
N GLN A 43 31.88 -14.10 25.49
CA GLN A 43 32.77 -13.41 26.43
C GLN A 43 33.74 -12.48 25.70
N GLN A 44 34.30 -12.92 24.57
CA GLN A 44 35.21 -12.11 23.77
C GLN A 44 34.50 -10.89 23.16
N GLN A 45 33.38 -11.11 22.45
CA GLN A 45 32.70 -10.05 21.71
C GLN A 45 32.03 -9.03 22.64
N HIS A 46 31.44 -9.46 23.75
CA HIS A 46 30.88 -8.52 24.73
C HIS A 46 31.96 -7.62 25.33
N LYS A 47 33.17 -8.14 25.58
CA LYS A 47 34.29 -7.32 26.06
C LYS A 47 34.74 -6.29 25.02
N LEU A 48 34.78 -6.67 23.73
CA LEU A 48 35.18 -5.78 22.64
C LEU A 48 34.18 -4.65 22.39
N HIS A 49 32.88 -4.95 22.52
CA HIS A 49 31.78 -4.02 22.25
C HIS A 49 31.17 -3.42 23.53
N HIS A 50 31.93 -3.37 24.62
CA HIS A 50 31.51 -2.78 25.91
C HIS A 50 30.16 -3.29 26.47
N GLY A 51 29.78 -4.52 26.11
CA GLY A 51 28.61 -5.21 26.61
C GLY A 51 28.86 -5.91 27.95
N LYS A 52 27.80 -6.06 28.73
CA LYS A 52 27.82 -6.84 29.98
C LYS A 52 26.86 -8.01 29.86
N ILE A 53 27.39 -9.22 29.95
CA ILE A 53 26.58 -10.44 30.10
C ILE A 53 26.06 -10.47 31.53
N ILE A 54 24.74 -10.51 31.67
CA ILE A 54 24.05 -10.54 32.96
C ILE A 54 23.93 -11.98 33.45
N GLN A 55 23.42 -12.86 32.59
CA GLN A 55 23.11 -14.24 32.97
C GLN A 55 23.14 -15.16 31.75
N TYR A 56 23.52 -16.43 31.99
CA TYR A 56 23.34 -17.53 31.05
C TYR A 56 22.16 -18.41 31.51
N TYR A 57 21.30 -18.81 30.58
CA TYR A 57 20.14 -19.68 30.81
C TYR A 57 20.32 -20.97 30.03
N GLY A 58 21.17 -21.87 30.53
CA GLY A 58 21.50 -23.10 29.80
C GLY A 58 22.27 -22.79 28.50
N ASP A 59 21.54 -22.85 27.38
CA ASP A 59 21.93 -22.55 26.01
C ASP A 59 21.75 -21.10 25.59
N GLY A 60 20.95 -20.32 26.33
CA GLY A 60 20.74 -18.89 26.07
C GLY A 60 21.61 -17.95 26.90
N ALA A 61 21.59 -16.66 26.54
CA ALA A 61 22.27 -15.57 27.24
C ALA A 61 21.43 -14.28 27.24
N LEU A 62 21.51 -13.54 28.36
CA LEU A 62 21.01 -12.17 28.50
C LEU A 62 22.18 -11.21 28.71
N SER A 63 22.24 -10.19 27.87
CA SER A 63 23.26 -9.14 27.93
C SER A 63 22.66 -7.75 27.81
N VAL A 64 23.39 -6.75 28.32
CA VAL A 64 23.01 -5.34 28.24
C VAL A 64 24.16 -4.48 27.73
N PHE A 65 23.82 -3.44 26.98
CA PHE A 65 24.74 -2.47 26.38
C PHE A 65 24.23 -1.06 26.64
N LYS A 66 25.15 -0.09 26.71
CA LYS A 66 24.79 1.33 26.83
C LYS A 66 24.43 1.96 25.48
N SER A 67 24.83 1.34 24.37
CA SER A 67 24.59 1.80 23.01
C SER A 67 23.89 0.75 22.17
N ALA A 68 22.87 1.17 21.40
CA ALA A 68 22.20 0.34 20.42
C ALA A 68 23.14 -0.11 19.29
N ILE A 69 24.06 0.77 18.88
CA ILE A 69 25.05 0.51 17.82
C ILE A 69 26.05 -0.55 18.26
N GLU A 70 26.56 -0.46 19.50
CA GLU A 70 27.48 -1.46 20.06
C GLU A 70 26.79 -2.83 20.20
N ALA A 71 25.54 -2.85 20.65
CA ALA A 71 24.77 -4.08 20.74
C ALA A 71 24.58 -4.76 19.37
N ALA A 72 24.27 -3.98 18.34
CA ALA A 72 24.09 -4.47 16.98
C ALA A 72 25.40 -4.99 16.36
N ASN A 73 26.51 -4.25 16.49
CA ASN A 73 27.82 -4.71 16.02
C ASN A 73 28.29 -5.98 16.73
N CYS A 74 28.10 -6.05 18.06
CA CYS A 74 28.37 -7.25 18.83
C CYS A 74 27.58 -8.45 18.30
N ALA A 75 26.29 -8.29 18.01
CA ALA A 75 25.45 -9.36 17.45
C ALA A 75 25.94 -9.83 16.07
N ILE A 76 26.33 -8.89 15.21
CA ILE A 76 26.85 -9.16 13.86
C ILE A 76 28.14 -10.00 13.95
N ASP A 77 29.08 -9.58 14.79
CA ASP A 77 30.36 -10.27 14.94
C ASP A 77 30.20 -11.65 15.58
N ILE A 78 29.30 -11.78 16.57
CA ILE A 78 28.92 -13.07 17.15
C ILE A 78 28.39 -14.01 16.07
N GLN A 79 27.45 -13.57 15.24
CA GLN A 79 26.88 -14.42 14.18
C GLN A 79 27.92 -14.83 13.14
N ARG A 80 28.83 -13.93 12.76
CA ARG A 80 29.91 -14.23 11.82
C ARG A 80 30.86 -15.29 12.36
N LEU A 81 31.37 -15.08 13.58
CA LEU A 81 32.33 -16.01 14.21
C LEU A 81 31.74 -17.38 14.54
N LEU A 82 30.45 -17.43 14.88
CA LEU A 82 29.75 -18.68 15.15
C LEU A 82 29.29 -19.43 13.89
N ARG A 83 29.39 -18.79 12.71
CA ARG A 83 29.09 -19.43 11.41
C ARG A 83 30.29 -20.17 10.83
N GLU A 84 31.52 -19.75 11.14
CA GLU A 84 32.74 -20.37 10.63
C GLU A 84 32.97 -21.77 11.22
N GLY A 85 33.63 -22.69 10.51
CA GLY A 85 33.88 -24.05 11.01
C GLY A 85 32.58 -24.81 11.30
N ASP A 86 32.45 -25.39 12.50
CA ASP A 86 31.24 -26.09 12.96
C ASP A 86 30.17 -25.08 13.45
N PRO A 87 29.11 -24.78 12.67
CA PRO A 87 28.26 -23.63 12.95
C PRO A 87 27.43 -23.82 14.21
N VAL A 88 27.32 -22.77 15.03
CA VAL A 88 26.40 -22.75 16.17
C VAL A 88 25.10 -22.05 15.75
N PRO A 89 23.95 -22.75 15.75
CA PRO A 89 22.69 -22.23 15.20
C PRO A 89 22.03 -21.25 16.17
N ILE A 90 22.63 -20.08 16.36
CA ILE A 90 22.17 -19.08 17.32
C ILE A 90 21.14 -18.13 16.69
N ARG A 91 20.11 -17.76 17.45
CA ARG A 91 19.20 -16.65 17.13
C ARG A 91 19.37 -15.54 18.15
N ILE A 92 19.25 -14.28 17.72
CA ILE A 92 19.49 -13.11 18.57
C ILE A 92 18.33 -12.12 18.43
N GLY A 93 17.86 -11.56 19.55
CA GLY A 93 16.88 -10.48 19.59
C GLY A 93 17.38 -9.28 20.40
N LEU A 94 17.12 -8.07 19.88
CA LEU A 94 17.59 -6.80 20.43
C LEU A 94 16.45 -5.80 20.62
N HIS A 95 16.43 -5.13 21.78
CA HIS A 95 15.49 -4.05 22.06
C HIS A 95 16.12 -2.94 22.92
N LEU A 96 15.67 -1.69 22.73
CA LEU A 96 16.08 -0.53 23.52
C LEU A 96 14.98 -0.12 24.50
N GLY A 97 15.20 -0.36 25.80
CA GLY A 97 14.16 -0.16 26.81
C GLY A 97 14.70 0.15 28.19
N ASP A 98 13.80 0.60 29.06
CA ASP A 98 14.12 0.82 30.47
C ASP A 98 14.35 -0.52 31.16
N ILE A 99 15.45 -0.58 31.92
CA ILE A 99 15.78 -1.71 32.79
C ILE A 99 16.02 -1.22 34.21
N VAL A 100 15.71 -2.06 35.18
CA VAL A 100 16.07 -1.88 36.59
C VAL A 100 17.17 -2.87 36.93
N PHE A 101 18.28 -2.34 37.45
CA PHE A 101 19.46 -3.11 37.81
C PHE A 101 19.60 -3.18 39.33
N ASP A 102 19.72 -4.39 39.89
CA ASP A 102 19.90 -4.64 41.33
C ASP A 102 21.17 -5.45 41.64
N LYS A 103 22.31 -5.05 41.05
CA LYS A 103 23.66 -5.67 41.11
C LYS A 103 23.77 -7.12 40.60
N THR A 104 22.80 -7.98 40.85
CA THR A 104 22.76 -9.40 40.49
C THR A 104 21.76 -9.73 39.40
N GLU A 105 20.67 -8.97 39.28
CA GLU A 105 19.59 -9.23 38.33
C GLU A 105 19.16 -7.99 37.54
N VAL A 106 18.57 -8.23 36.38
CA VAL A 106 17.99 -7.19 35.51
C VAL A 106 16.55 -7.56 35.20
N TYR A 107 15.63 -6.65 35.51
CA TYR A 107 14.21 -6.81 35.24
C TYR A 107 13.60 -5.49 34.74
N GLY A 108 12.53 -5.60 33.97
CA GLY A 108 11.84 -4.45 33.37
C GLY A 108 11.29 -4.76 31.99
N ASP A 109 10.50 -3.84 31.46
CA ASP A 109 9.81 -4.00 30.17
C ASP A 109 10.81 -4.24 29.03
N GLY A 110 11.99 -3.61 29.07
CA GLY A 110 13.02 -3.80 28.05
C GLY A 110 13.53 -5.24 27.94
N VAL A 111 13.58 -5.97 29.07
CA VAL A 111 14.01 -7.38 29.13
C VAL A 111 12.93 -8.30 28.56
N ASN A 112 11.67 -8.07 28.97
CA ASN A 112 10.54 -8.83 28.44
C ASN A 112 10.39 -8.65 26.94
N PHE A 113 10.61 -7.44 26.43
CA PHE A 113 10.50 -7.15 25.01
C PHE A 113 11.61 -7.80 24.18
N ALA A 114 12.86 -7.70 24.62
CA ALA A 114 14.01 -8.29 23.91
C ALA A 114 13.90 -9.81 23.79
N SER A 115 13.44 -10.52 24.83
CA SER A 115 13.23 -11.97 24.78
C SER A 115 12.11 -12.37 23.82
N ARG A 116 11.05 -11.55 23.68
CA ARG A 116 10.00 -11.79 22.70
C ARG A 116 10.49 -11.62 21.26
N ILE A 117 11.28 -10.58 21.00
CA ILE A 117 11.91 -10.36 19.70
C ILE A 117 12.83 -11.53 19.33
N GLU A 118 13.64 -12.00 20.27
CA GLU A 118 14.52 -13.16 20.07
C GLU A 118 13.72 -14.42 19.71
N SER A 119 12.63 -14.68 20.44
CA SER A 119 11.81 -15.88 20.24
C SER A 119 11.14 -15.97 18.85
N LEU A 120 10.95 -14.84 18.16
CA LEU A 120 10.46 -14.82 16.76
C LEU A 120 11.50 -15.37 15.77
N GLY A 121 12.78 -15.27 16.13
CA GLY A 121 13.91 -15.51 15.24
C GLY A 121 14.19 -16.97 14.96
N VAL A 122 14.94 -17.19 13.88
CA VAL A 122 15.49 -18.49 13.48
C VAL A 122 17.01 -18.50 13.59
N ALA A 123 17.60 -19.69 13.51
CA ALA A 123 19.05 -19.84 13.53
C ALA A 123 19.74 -18.96 12.47
N GLY A 124 20.75 -18.21 12.89
CA GLY A 124 21.53 -17.29 12.06
C GLY A 124 20.94 -15.88 11.92
N ALA A 125 19.74 -15.62 12.46
CA ALA A 125 19.08 -14.32 12.37
C ALA A 125 19.41 -13.41 13.57
N ILE A 126 19.41 -12.10 13.31
CA ILE A 126 19.45 -11.05 14.32
C ILE A 126 18.24 -10.16 14.12
N LEU A 127 17.32 -10.20 15.07
CA LEU A 127 16.08 -9.42 15.05
C LEU A 127 16.19 -8.21 15.97
N VAL A 128 15.67 -7.07 15.54
CA VAL A 128 15.69 -5.83 16.29
C VAL A 128 14.28 -5.20 16.31
N SER A 129 13.87 -4.65 17.45
CA SER A 129 12.62 -3.88 17.54
C SER A 129 12.71 -2.56 16.76
N GLY A 130 11.58 -2.01 16.30
CA GLY A 130 11.52 -0.71 15.62
C GLY A 130 12.19 0.43 16.39
N LYS A 131 12.01 0.49 17.71
CA LYS A 131 12.65 1.50 18.57
C LYS A 131 14.18 1.42 18.56
N LEU A 132 14.75 0.21 18.50
CA LEU A 132 16.20 0.06 18.38
C LEU A 132 16.65 0.37 16.95
N ASN A 133 15.86 -0.02 15.94
CA ASN A 133 16.13 0.30 14.54
C ASN A 133 16.16 1.82 14.26
N ASP A 134 15.35 2.61 14.98
CA ASP A 134 15.37 4.06 14.84
C ASP A 134 16.74 4.68 15.18
N GLU A 135 17.49 4.07 16.09
CA GLU A 135 18.87 4.45 16.41
C GLU A 135 19.89 3.93 15.37
N LEU A 136 19.55 2.84 14.66
CA LEU A 136 20.45 2.19 13.69
C LEU A 136 20.33 2.75 12.27
N LYS A 137 19.14 3.18 11.83
CA LYS A 137 18.81 3.48 10.43
C LYS A 137 19.68 4.56 9.76
N ASN A 138 20.33 5.40 10.55
CA ASN A 138 21.21 6.47 10.05
C ASN A 138 22.70 6.07 10.06
N HIS A 139 23.03 4.85 10.51
CA HIS A 139 24.40 4.38 10.61
C HIS A 139 24.83 3.65 9.33
N GLN A 140 25.92 4.10 8.70
CA GLN A 140 26.34 3.61 7.37
C GLN A 140 26.67 2.10 7.32
N ASN A 141 27.12 1.52 8.44
CA ASN A 141 27.65 0.15 8.47
C ASN A 141 26.66 -0.90 8.97
N ILE A 142 25.43 -0.51 9.33
CA ILE A 142 24.41 -1.45 9.83
C ILE A 142 23.22 -1.37 8.91
N LEU A 143 22.97 -2.46 8.19
CA LEU A 143 21.85 -2.57 7.27
C LEU A 143 20.71 -3.28 7.98
N THR A 144 19.50 -2.78 7.83
CA THR A 144 18.30 -3.41 8.38
C THR A 144 17.20 -3.51 7.33
N THR A 145 16.29 -4.46 7.52
CA THR A 145 15.13 -4.66 6.65
C THR A 145 13.93 -4.97 7.52
N SER A 146 12.81 -4.26 7.29
CA SER A 146 11.57 -4.50 8.05
C SER A 146 11.02 -5.88 7.72
N LEU A 147 10.64 -6.61 8.76
CA LEU A 147 9.93 -7.89 8.69
C LEU A 147 8.42 -7.71 8.93
N GLY A 148 7.94 -6.47 9.11
CA GLY A 148 6.54 -6.18 9.42
C GLY A 148 6.24 -6.09 10.92
N HIS A 149 4.96 -5.95 11.24
CA HIS A 149 4.47 -5.83 12.62
C HIS A 149 4.12 -7.22 13.16
N PHE A 150 4.37 -7.47 14.44
CA PHE A 150 4.11 -8.74 15.11
C PHE A 150 3.39 -8.52 16.43
N ASP A 151 2.37 -9.35 16.69
CA ASP A 151 1.73 -9.41 18.00
C ASP A 151 2.64 -10.17 18.97
N LEU A 152 3.15 -9.46 19.97
CA LEU A 152 3.99 -10.04 21.01
C LEU A 152 3.14 -10.32 22.26
N LYS A 153 3.32 -11.52 22.83
CA LYS A 153 2.58 -11.94 24.03
C LYS A 153 2.74 -10.92 25.18
N ASN A 154 1.62 -10.43 25.71
CA ASN A 154 1.51 -9.43 26.78
C ASN A 154 2.00 -8.02 26.39
N ILE A 155 1.97 -7.68 25.10
CA ILE A 155 2.22 -6.33 24.59
C ILE A 155 0.95 -5.86 23.88
N ALA A 156 0.44 -4.69 24.28
CA ALA A 156 -0.90 -4.23 23.88
C ALA A 156 -1.00 -3.87 22.38
N ASN A 157 0.11 -3.49 21.74
CA ASN A 157 0.15 -3.11 20.33
C ASN A 157 1.15 -3.99 19.58
N ALA A 158 0.84 -4.29 18.32
CA ALA A 158 1.76 -4.94 17.42
C ALA A 158 3.05 -4.11 17.25
N VAL A 159 4.17 -4.81 17.15
CA VAL A 159 5.51 -4.22 17.18
C VAL A 159 6.16 -4.44 15.83
N GLU A 160 6.65 -3.38 15.20
CA GLU A 160 7.49 -3.54 14.01
C GLU A 160 8.83 -4.19 14.38
N VAL A 161 9.17 -5.27 13.68
CA VAL A 161 10.40 -6.03 13.85
C VAL A 161 11.22 -5.93 12.57
N PHE A 162 12.53 -5.77 12.72
CA PHE A 162 13.48 -5.69 11.62
C PHE A 162 14.52 -6.80 11.74
N ALA A 163 15.05 -7.28 10.62
CA ALA A 163 16.27 -8.09 10.59
C ALA A 163 17.47 -7.21 10.29
N ILE A 164 18.63 -7.52 10.89
CA ILE A 164 19.91 -7.02 10.38
C ILE A 164 20.23 -7.76 9.08
N SER A 165 20.48 -7.00 8.00
CA SER A 165 20.68 -7.50 6.63
C SER A 165 22.11 -7.31 6.12
N ASN A 166 23.07 -7.10 7.02
CA ASN A 166 24.50 -7.11 6.69
C ASN A 166 24.92 -8.43 6.02
N GLU A 167 25.93 -8.36 5.15
CA GLU A 167 26.52 -9.54 4.51
C GLU A 167 26.95 -10.58 5.55
N GLY A 168 26.53 -11.83 5.30
CA GLY A 168 26.79 -12.95 6.19
C GLY A 168 25.80 -13.10 7.35
N ILE A 169 24.68 -12.34 7.39
CA ILE A 169 23.61 -12.52 8.38
C ILE A 169 22.36 -13.11 7.71
N LYS A 170 21.67 -14.05 8.36
CA LYS A 170 20.43 -14.62 7.80
C LYS A 170 19.29 -13.62 7.98
N VAL A 171 18.70 -13.17 6.87
CA VAL A 171 17.41 -12.47 6.88
C VAL A 171 16.30 -13.51 6.73
N PRO A 172 15.49 -13.77 7.76
CA PRO A 172 14.44 -14.77 7.68
C PRO A 172 13.31 -14.32 6.75
N LEU A 173 12.73 -15.27 6.03
CA LEU A 173 11.45 -15.07 5.36
C LEU A 173 10.33 -15.02 6.40
N ALA A 174 9.24 -14.31 6.10
CA ALA A 174 8.08 -14.20 7.01
C ALA A 174 7.56 -15.57 7.51
N ALA A 175 7.52 -16.58 6.63
CA ALA A 175 7.06 -17.93 6.97
C ALA A 175 8.00 -18.71 7.90
N GLU A 176 9.25 -18.25 8.08
CA GLU A 176 10.21 -18.86 9.01
C GLU A 176 10.09 -18.30 10.43
N LEU A 177 9.42 -17.15 10.61
CA LEU A 177 9.33 -16.47 11.90
C LEU A 177 8.27 -17.11 12.81
N GLN A 178 8.61 -17.24 14.08
CA GLN A 178 7.73 -17.83 15.09
C GLN A 178 6.90 -16.74 15.78
N GLY A 179 5.88 -16.20 15.09
CA GLY A 179 4.95 -15.25 15.69
C GLY A 179 3.78 -14.91 14.77
N LYS A 180 2.68 -14.42 15.34
CA LYS A 180 1.59 -13.85 14.55
C LYS A 180 2.07 -12.51 13.99
N GLN A 181 2.52 -12.54 12.74
CA GLN A 181 2.72 -11.32 11.99
C GLN A 181 1.34 -10.64 11.87
N GLU A 182 1.27 -9.38 12.26
CA GLU A 182 0.16 -8.52 11.89
C GLU A 182 0.26 -8.33 10.36
N ILE A 183 -0.35 -9.26 9.62
CA ILE A 183 -0.74 -9.01 8.25
C ILE A 183 -1.53 -7.72 8.28
N LYS A 184 -1.33 -6.78 7.35
CA LYS A 184 -2.17 -5.57 7.32
C LYS A 184 -3.64 -6.02 7.23
N ASN A 185 -4.32 -6.01 8.37
CA ASN A 185 -5.44 -6.91 8.63
C ASN A 185 -6.70 -6.56 7.83
N LYS A 186 -6.68 -5.47 7.06
CA LYS A 186 -7.83 -4.93 6.30
C LYS A 186 -7.42 -4.66 4.86
N THR A 187 -7.00 -5.69 4.14
CA THR A 187 -6.59 -5.58 2.73
C THR A 187 -7.32 -6.54 1.81
N ILE A 188 -7.65 -6.07 0.62
CA ILE A 188 -8.34 -6.88 -0.39
C ILE A 188 -7.83 -6.58 -1.80
N ALA A 189 -7.63 -7.63 -2.60
CA ALA A 189 -7.60 -7.52 -4.05
C ALA A 189 -8.88 -8.10 -4.66
N VAL A 190 -9.44 -7.44 -5.67
CA VAL A 190 -10.60 -7.93 -6.41
C VAL A 190 -10.12 -8.35 -7.80
N LEU A 191 -10.02 -9.66 -8.02
CA LEU A 191 -9.54 -10.18 -9.29
C LEU A 191 -10.61 -10.05 -10.38
N PRO A 192 -10.21 -9.96 -11.66
CA PRO A 192 -11.13 -9.86 -12.80
C PRO A 192 -12.17 -10.98 -12.78
N PHE A 193 -13.45 -10.63 -12.74
CA PHE A 193 -14.51 -11.63 -12.77
C PHE A 193 -14.51 -12.34 -14.13
N VAL A 194 -14.63 -13.67 -14.09
CA VAL A 194 -14.61 -14.49 -15.29
C VAL A 194 -15.93 -14.34 -16.06
N ASN A 195 -15.88 -14.00 -17.35
CA ASN A 195 -17.04 -14.05 -18.22
C ASN A 195 -17.41 -15.51 -18.52
N ARG A 196 -18.62 -15.91 -18.12
CA ARG A 196 -19.21 -17.25 -18.34
C ARG A 196 -20.41 -17.21 -19.29
N SER A 197 -20.55 -16.12 -20.05
CA SER A 197 -21.54 -15.93 -21.10
C SER A 197 -21.09 -16.59 -22.41
N THR A 198 -22.00 -16.78 -23.36
CA THR A 198 -21.68 -17.35 -24.68
C THR A 198 -20.98 -16.37 -25.63
N SER A 199 -21.18 -15.06 -25.44
CA SER A 199 -20.53 -14.02 -26.24
C SER A 199 -19.30 -13.45 -25.54
N GLN A 200 -18.17 -13.45 -26.25
CA GLN A 200 -16.94 -12.77 -25.82
C GLN A 200 -17.11 -11.25 -25.81
N GLU A 201 -18.06 -10.70 -26.59
CA GLU A 201 -18.33 -9.26 -26.66
C GLU A 201 -18.82 -8.68 -25.33
N ASN A 202 -19.27 -9.53 -24.39
CA ASN A 202 -19.72 -9.11 -23.05
C ASN A 202 -18.58 -8.99 -22.03
N GLU A 203 -17.31 -9.12 -22.44
CA GLU A 203 -16.16 -9.00 -21.54
C GLU A 203 -16.06 -7.62 -20.88
N TYR A 204 -16.47 -6.55 -21.57
CA TYR A 204 -16.54 -5.20 -20.97
C TYR A 204 -17.47 -5.16 -19.76
N PHE A 205 -18.50 -6.02 -19.72
CA PHE A 205 -19.48 -6.05 -18.64
C PHE A 205 -18.91 -6.74 -17.39
N SER A 206 -18.24 -7.89 -17.54
CA SER A 206 -17.55 -8.54 -16.41
C SER A 206 -16.44 -7.66 -15.85
N ASP A 207 -15.70 -6.98 -16.73
CA ASP A 207 -14.66 -6.03 -16.33
C ASP A 207 -15.27 -4.81 -15.62
N GLY A 208 -16.41 -4.31 -16.12
CA GLY A 208 -17.16 -3.21 -15.53
C GLY A 208 -17.64 -3.53 -14.11
N ILE A 209 -18.27 -4.68 -13.89
CA ILE A 209 -18.69 -5.11 -12.54
C ILE A 209 -17.51 -5.25 -11.59
N THR A 210 -16.40 -5.82 -12.05
CA THR A 210 -15.18 -5.92 -11.24
C THR A 210 -14.68 -4.53 -10.83
N GLU A 211 -14.64 -3.60 -11.78
CA GLU A 211 -14.18 -2.22 -11.55
C GLU A 211 -15.12 -1.45 -10.61
N GLU A 212 -16.43 -1.63 -10.73
CA GLU A 212 -17.40 -0.99 -9.84
C GLU A 212 -17.29 -1.54 -8.40
N ILE A 213 -17.05 -2.84 -8.22
CA ILE A 213 -16.79 -3.41 -6.87
C ILE A 213 -15.49 -2.84 -6.29
N ILE A 214 -14.41 -2.74 -7.08
CA ILE A 214 -13.16 -2.10 -6.65
C ILE A 214 -13.44 -0.65 -6.22
N SER A 215 -14.16 0.11 -7.05
CA SER A 215 -14.54 1.50 -6.79
C SER A 215 -15.35 1.65 -5.51
N ALA A 216 -16.38 0.83 -5.31
CA ALA A 216 -17.22 0.85 -4.12
C ALA A 216 -16.43 0.55 -2.84
N LEU A 217 -15.61 -0.51 -2.84
CA LEU A 217 -14.79 -0.88 -1.69
C LEU A 217 -13.68 0.14 -1.41
N SER A 218 -13.16 0.82 -2.44
CA SER A 218 -12.09 1.81 -2.31
C SER A 218 -12.47 3.02 -1.44
N LYS A 219 -13.77 3.33 -1.36
CA LYS A 219 -14.34 4.40 -0.52
C LYS A 219 -14.43 4.04 0.97
N VAL A 220 -14.32 2.75 1.32
CA VAL A 220 -14.41 2.28 2.70
C VAL A 220 -13.15 2.70 3.46
N LYS A 221 -13.32 3.60 4.43
CA LYS A 221 -12.20 4.08 5.27
C LYS A 221 -11.60 2.92 6.05
N ASN A 222 -10.27 2.90 6.17
CA ASN A 222 -9.51 1.83 6.84
C ASN A 222 -9.55 0.45 6.16
N LEU A 223 -10.18 0.31 4.99
CA LEU A 223 -10.02 -0.85 4.10
C LEU A 223 -9.09 -0.46 2.95
N ARG A 224 -8.04 -1.25 2.73
CA ARG A 224 -7.05 -1.01 1.69
C ARG A 224 -7.32 -1.93 0.50
N VAL A 225 -7.68 -1.34 -0.62
CA VAL A 225 -8.14 -2.07 -1.81
C VAL A 225 -7.07 -1.97 -2.88
N THR A 226 -6.65 -3.10 -3.45
CA THR A 226 -5.74 -3.11 -4.59
C THR A 226 -6.42 -2.49 -5.80
N SER A 227 -5.69 -1.69 -6.57
CA SER A 227 -6.20 -1.06 -7.77
C SER A 227 -6.64 -2.09 -8.82
N ARG A 228 -7.46 -1.60 -9.75
CA ARG A 228 -7.81 -2.32 -10.98
C ARG A 228 -6.56 -2.73 -11.76
N THR A 229 -5.59 -1.84 -11.98
CA THR A 229 -4.40 -2.14 -12.80
C THR A 229 -3.62 -3.32 -12.27
N SER A 230 -3.33 -3.32 -10.96
CA SER A 230 -2.62 -4.44 -10.32
C SER A 230 -3.43 -5.72 -10.27
N SER A 231 -4.74 -5.64 -10.03
CA SER A 231 -5.59 -6.85 -10.02
C SER A 231 -5.73 -7.46 -11.43
N PHE A 232 -5.89 -6.61 -12.46
CA PHE A 232 -6.02 -7.04 -13.85
C PHE A 232 -4.71 -7.52 -14.47
N PHE A 233 -3.57 -7.25 -13.84
CA PHE A 233 -2.31 -7.86 -14.24
C PHE A 233 -2.38 -9.39 -14.25
N PHE A 234 -3.22 -9.99 -13.38
CA PHE A 234 -3.41 -11.44 -13.27
C PHE A 234 -4.46 -12.00 -14.22
N LYS A 235 -5.17 -11.15 -14.99
CA LYS A 235 -6.18 -11.59 -15.94
C LYS A 235 -5.58 -12.59 -16.94
N ASN A 236 -6.26 -13.71 -17.15
CA ASN A 236 -5.84 -14.77 -18.05
C ASN A 236 -4.48 -15.43 -17.72
N LYS A 237 -3.97 -15.24 -16.48
CA LYS A 237 -2.75 -15.92 -15.99
C LYS A 237 -3.14 -17.03 -15.01
N ASN A 238 -2.45 -18.17 -15.11
CA ASN A 238 -2.65 -19.29 -14.18
C ASN A 238 -1.64 -19.21 -13.03
N ILE A 239 -1.90 -18.32 -12.07
CA ILE A 239 -1.02 -18.08 -10.90
C ILE A 239 -1.77 -18.48 -9.63
N PRO A 240 -1.18 -19.28 -8.71
CA PRO A 240 -1.84 -19.65 -7.46
C PRO A 240 -2.22 -18.44 -6.59
N LEU A 241 -3.40 -18.47 -5.96
CA LEU A 241 -3.92 -17.36 -5.14
C LEU A 241 -2.97 -16.90 -4.04
N LYS A 242 -2.28 -17.83 -3.40
CA LYS A 242 -1.24 -17.52 -2.40
C LYS A 242 -0.10 -16.67 -2.95
N GLN A 243 0.30 -16.91 -4.20
CA GLN A 243 1.31 -16.10 -4.86
C GLN A 243 0.76 -14.72 -5.23
N ILE A 244 -0.47 -14.66 -5.75
CA ILE A 244 -1.15 -13.38 -6.04
C ILE A 244 -1.25 -12.52 -4.78
N GLY A 245 -1.67 -13.11 -3.65
CA GLY A 245 -1.76 -12.41 -2.36
C GLY A 245 -0.42 -11.84 -1.89
N LYS A 246 0.69 -12.57 -2.12
CA LYS A 246 2.05 -12.09 -1.82
C LYS A 246 2.49 -10.96 -2.76
N GLU A 247 2.28 -11.11 -4.06
CA GLU A 247 2.66 -10.10 -5.07
C GLU A 247 1.88 -8.79 -4.88
N LEU A 248 0.60 -8.88 -4.53
CA LEU A 248 -0.27 -7.74 -4.24
C LEU A 248 -0.19 -7.25 -2.79
N ASN A 249 0.47 -8.01 -1.91
CA ASN A 249 0.58 -7.74 -0.47
C ASN A 249 -0.80 -7.53 0.20
N VAL A 250 -1.71 -8.48 -0.02
CA VAL A 250 -3.08 -8.48 0.52
C VAL A 250 -3.38 -9.73 1.35
N SER A 251 -4.22 -9.57 2.36
CA SER A 251 -4.72 -10.66 3.22
C SER A 251 -5.90 -11.42 2.60
N THR A 252 -6.68 -10.73 1.77
CA THR A 252 -7.94 -11.23 1.23
C THR A 252 -8.00 -11.05 -0.28
N ILE A 253 -8.59 -12.01 -0.97
CA ILE A 253 -8.86 -11.95 -2.40
C ILE A 253 -10.37 -12.15 -2.62
N LEU A 254 -10.96 -11.33 -3.47
CA LEU A 254 -12.28 -11.53 -4.04
C LEU A 254 -12.14 -12.05 -5.47
N GLU A 255 -12.74 -13.20 -5.75
CA GLU A 255 -12.90 -13.74 -7.09
C GLU A 255 -14.37 -13.90 -7.43
N GLY A 256 -14.68 -13.96 -8.73
CA GLY A 256 -16.05 -14.12 -9.17
C GLY A 256 -16.22 -14.46 -10.63
N SER A 257 -17.48 -14.58 -11.02
CA SER A 257 -17.87 -14.80 -12.41
C SER A 257 -19.18 -14.10 -12.73
N VAL A 258 -19.32 -13.68 -13.98
CA VAL A 258 -20.53 -13.06 -14.51
C VAL A 258 -21.02 -13.86 -15.70
N ARG A 259 -22.32 -14.16 -15.74
CA ARG A 259 -23.00 -14.75 -16.89
C ARG A 259 -24.21 -13.91 -17.24
N LEU A 260 -24.23 -13.40 -18.47
CA LEU A 260 -25.38 -12.74 -19.06
C LEU A 260 -26.08 -13.72 -20.01
N SER A 261 -27.40 -13.87 -19.83
CA SER A 261 -28.25 -14.74 -20.66
C SER A 261 -29.59 -14.04 -20.91
N GLY A 262 -29.75 -13.44 -22.10
CA GLY A 262 -30.85 -12.51 -22.36
C GLY A 262 -30.77 -11.33 -21.38
N ASP A 263 -31.89 -11.02 -20.72
CA ASP A 263 -31.96 -9.93 -19.73
C ASP A 263 -31.63 -10.36 -18.29
N THR A 264 -31.22 -11.61 -18.09
CA THR A 264 -30.87 -12.14 -16.77
C THR A 264 -29.36 -12.20 -16.57
N LEU A 265 -28.91 -11.58 -15.49
CA LEU A 265 -27.53 -11.51 -15.04
C LEU A 265 -27.35 -12.42 -13.82
N ARG A 266 -26.44 -13.39 -13.93
CA ARG A 266 -25.97 -14.20 -12.81
C ARG A 266 -24.57 -13.74 -12.41
N ILE A 267 -24.42 -13.26 -11.18
CA ILE A 267 -23.14 -12.89 -10.57
C ILE A 267 -22.82 -13.91 -9.48
N SER A 268 -21.58 -14.39 -9.42
CA SER A 268 -21.09 -15.18 -8.29
C SER A 268 -19.80 -14.57 -7.78
N ALA A 269 -19.66 -14.44 -6.47
CA ALA A 269 -18.49 -13.85 -5.81
C ALA A 269 -18.08 -14.70 -4.60
N GLN A 270 -16.78 -14.74 -4.32
CA GLN A 270 -16.20 -15.48 -3.20
C GLN A 270 -15.07 -14.70 -2.56
N LEU A 271 -14.99 -14.74 -1.22
CA LEU A 271 -13.92 -14.15 -0.44
C LEU A 271 -13.00 -15.25 0.11
N ILE A 272 -11.71 -15.08 -0.17
CA ILE A 272 -10.65 -16.04 0.14
C ILE A 272 -9.58 -15.37 0.99
N GLN A 273 -9.15 -16.02 2.07
CA GLN A 273 -7.94 -15.63 2.78
C GLN A 273 -6.72 -16.13 2.01
N ALA A 274 -5.84 -15.22 1.62
CA ALA A 274 -4.83 -15.48 0.60
C ALA A 274 -3.70 -16.42 1.04
N GLU A 275 -3.35 -16.46 2.33
CA GLU A 275 -2.20 -17.22 2.82
C GLU A 275 -2.45 -18.74 2.89
N GLU A 276 -3.65 -19.11 3.33
CA GLU A 276 -4.11 -20.48 3.53
C GLU A 276 -5.03 -20.97 2.41
N ASP A 277 -5.35 -20.10 1.43
CA ASP A 277 -6.30 -20.37 0.35
C ASP A 277 -7.68 -20.79 0.91
N PHE A 278 -8.11 -20.08 1.95
CA PHE A 278 -9.30 -20.43 2.72
C PHE A 278 -10.51 -19.59 2.31
N HIS A 279 -11.49 -20.22 1.67
CA HIS A 279 -12.77 -19.61 1.32
C HIS A 279 -13.65 -19.48 2.55
N PHE A 280 -13.92 -18.24 2.99
CA PHE A 280 -14.74 -17.96 4.16
C PHE A 280 -16.14 -17.45 3.82
N TRP A 281 -16.37 -17.01 2.59
CA TRP A 281 -17.69 -16.59 2.12
C TRP A 281 -17.84 -16.76 0.61
N SER A 282 -19.06 -17.07 0.16
CA SER A 282 -19.43 -17.15 -1.25
C SER A 282 -20.91 -16.86 -1.42
N GLN A 283 -21.29 -16.19 -2.51
CA GLN A 283 -22.69 -15.91 -2.82
C GLN A 283 -22.92 -15.82 -4.33
N THR A 284 -24.16 -16.14 -4.73
CA THR A 284 -24.64 -16.02 -6.11
C THR A 284 -25.94 -15.19 -6.12
N TRP A 285 -26.04 -14.28 -7.08
CA TRP A 285 -27.23 -13.46 -7.33
C TRP A 285 -27.72 -13.69 -8.76
N ASP A 286 -29.03 -13.87 -8.90
CA ASP A 286 -29.74 -13.83 -10.17
C ASP A 286 -30.60 -12.57 -10.19
N ARG A 287 -30.35 -11.69 -11.17
CA ARG A 287 -30.96 -10.37 -11.26
C ARG A 287 -31.27 -10.01 -12.70
N LYS A 288 -32.24 -9.15 -12.91
CA LYS A 288 -32.51 -8.57 -14.24
C LYS A 288 -31.63 -7.35 -14.48
N LEU A 289 -31.28 -7.09 -15.75
CA LEU A 289 -30.46 -5.93 -16.14
C LEU A 289 -31.07 -4.59 -15.74
N GLU A 290 -32.40 -4.46 -15.72
CA GLU A 290 -33.12 -3.25 -15.30
C GLU A 290 -32.79 -2.83 -13.85
N ASN A 291 -32.41 -3.77 -12.99
CA ASN A 291 -32.11 -3.51 -11.58
C ASN A 291 -30.60 -3.40 -11.31
N ILE A 292 -29.75 -3.21 -12.34
CA ILE A 292 -28.30 -3.36 -12.20
C ILE A 292 -27.69 -2.42 -11.14
N PHE A 293 -28.19 -1.20 -11.00
CA PHE A 293 -27.65 -0.22 -10.04
C PHE A 293 -27.95 -0.59 -8.58
N GLU A 294 -29.19 -1.02 -8.30
CA GLU A 294 -29.57 -1.51 -6.96
C GLU A 294 -28.73 -2.74 -6.59
N VAL A 295 -28.49 -3.60 -7.57
CA VAL A 295 -27.71 -4.83 -7.40
C VAL A 295 -26.24 -4.54 -7.13
N GLN A 296 -25.65 -3.52 -7.76
CA GLN A 296 -24.26 -3.14 -7.53
C GLN A 296 -24.01 -2.67 -6.10
N ASP A 297 -24.91 -1.81 -5.59
CA ASP A 297 -24.82 -1.35 -4.20
C ASP A 297 -25.07 -2.51 -3.22
N GLU A 298 -26.11 -3.33 -3.47
CA GLU A 298 -26.41 -4.53 -2.68
C GLU A 298 -25.19 -5.46 -2.56
N ILE A 299 -24.58 -5.80 -3.70
CA ILE A 299 -23.42 -6.70 -3.76
C ILE A 299 -22.21 -6.09 -3.05
N SER A 300 -21.90 -4.83 -3.34
CA SER A 300 -20.71 -4.15 -2.80
C SER A 300 -20.81 -3.97 -1.29
N LEU A 301 -21.98 -3.56 -0.78
CA LEU A 301 -22.27 -3.47 0.64
C LEU A 301 -22.12 -4.82 1.31
N LEU A 302 -22.73 -5.88 0.75
CA LEU A 302 -22.66 -7.19 1.35
C LEU A 302 -21.22 -7.73 1.41
N ILE A 303 -20.41 -7.49 0.36
CA ILE A 303 -18.99 -7.82 0.38
C ILE A 303 -18.26 -7.04 1.48
N ALA A 304 -18.48 -5.73 1.58
CA ALA A 304 -17.86 -4.89 2.61
C ALA A 304 -18.24 -5.36 4.02
N GLU A 305 -19.50 -5.74 4.24
CA GLU A 305 -19.96 -6.28 5.52
C GLU A 305 -19.30 -7.60 5.86
N LYS A 306 -19.18 -8.52 4.89
CA LYS A 306 -18.50 -9.80 5.09
C LYS A 306 -17.01 -9.64 5.36
N LEU A 307 -16.38 -8.65 4.72
CA LEU A 307 -15.01 -8.25 5.04
C LEU A 307 -14.91 -7.72 6.48
N ARG A 308 -15.82 -6.86 6.94
CA ARG A 308 -15.83 -6.32 8.31
C ARG A 308 -16.04 -7.40 9.36
N GLU A 309 -16.89 -8.37 9.04
CA GLU A 309 -17.16 -9.54 9.88
C GLU A 309 -15.91 -10.41 10.09
N TYR A 310 -14.98 -10.44 9.12
CA TYR A 310 -13.80 -11.30 9.13
C TYR A 310 -12.48 -10.58 9.45
N LEU A 311 -12.29 -9.37 8.93
CA LEU A 311 -11.06 -8.55 9.05
C LEU A 311 -11.09 -7.59 10.25
N GLY A 312 -12.24 -7.47 10.90
CA GLY A 312 -12.45 -6.57 12.02
C GLY A 312 -12.97 -5.19 11.60
N HIS A 313 -13.02 -4.28 12.57
CA HIS A 313 -13.85 -3.08 12.44
C HIS A 313 -13.35 -2.06 11.41
N PHE A 314 -14.25 -1.64 10.52
CA PHE A 314 -14.15 -0.41 9.75
C PHE A 314 -15.55 0.13 9.50
N GLU A 315 -15.66 1.45 9.31
CA GLU A 315 -16.94 2.11 9.06
C GLU A 315 -17.37 1.89 7.62
N ILE A 316 -18.60 1.38 7.45
CA ILE A 316 -19.26 1.23 6.16
C ILE A 316 -20.41 2.24 6.12
N GLN A 317 -20.53 2.95 5.01
CA GLN A 317 -21.64 3.86 4.74
C GLN A 317 -22.93 3.07 4.45
N GLU A 318 -24.09 3.73 4.49
CA GLU A 318 -25.36 3.07 4.14
C GLU A 318 -25.40 2.62 2.67
N HIS A 319 -24.77 3.41 1.80
CA HIS A 319 -24.58 3.14 0.37
C HIS A 319 -23.11 3.30 0.01
N LEU A 320 -22.59 2.43 -0.86
CA LEU A 320 -21.23 2.53 -1.43
C LEU A 320 -21.27 2.95 -2.90
N VAL A 321 -22.39 2.66 -3.57
CA VAL A 321 -22.67 2.99 -4.95
C VAL A 321 -23.94 3.85 -4.98
N ASN A 322 -23.82 5.04 -5.53
CA ASN A 322 -24.98 5.88 -5.82
C ASN A 322 -25.50 5.54 -7.22
N LYS A 323 -26.81 5.64 -7.42
CA LYS A 323 -27.41 5.46 -8.74
C LYS A 323 -26.87 6.53 -9.70
N GLN A 324 -26.27 6.09 -10.80
CA GLN A 324 -25.58 6.96 -11.76
C GLN A 324 -26.50 7.47 -12.88
N THR A 325 -27.45 6.63 -13.30
CA THR A 325 -28.41 6.96 -14.35
C THR A 325 -29.65 6.06 -14.24
N ASP A 326 -30.78 6.50 -14.80
CA ASP A 326 -31.97 5.69 -15.04
C ASP A 326 -31.93 4.97 -16.40
N GLN A 327 -31.02 5.38 -17.30
CA GLN A 327 -30.95 4.89 -18.66
C GLN A 327 -29.88 3.80 -18.81
N TYR A 328 -30.30 2.54 -18.78
CA TYR A 328 -29.39 1.39 -18.94
C TYR A 328 -28.48 1.50 -20.18
N GLN A 329 -29.02 1.95 -21.31
CA GLN A 329 -28.24 2.11 -22.55
C GLN A 329 -27.13 3.17 -22.42
N ALA A 330 -27.36 4.25 -21.67
CA ALA A 330 -26.33 5.25 -21.39
C ALA A 330 -25.21 4.65 -20.53
N TYR A 331 -25.58 3.83 -19.54
CA TYR A 331 -24.64 3.12 -18.68
C TYR A 331 -23.82 2.06 -19.42
N GLU A 332 -24.43 1.31 -20.34
CA GLU A 332 -23.72 0.34 -21.18
C GLU A 332 -22.64 1.04 -22.04
N LEU A 333 -23.00 2.16 -22.67
CA LEU A 333 -22.06 2.96 -23.46
C LEU A 333 -20.95 3.55 -22.59
N PHE A 334 -21.27 4.02 -21.39
CA PHE A 334 -20.31 4.48 -20.40
C PHE A 334 -19.28 3.40 -20.02
N LEU A 335 -19.73 2.16 -19.74
CA LEU A 335 -18.82 1.05 -19.42
C LEU A 335 -17.91 0.71 -20.61
N LYS A 336 -18.45 0.70 -21.84
CA LYS A 336 -17.65 0.53 -23.05
C LYS A 336 -16.64 1.66 -23.22
N ALA A 337 -17.02 2.91 -22.96
CA ALA A 337 -16.13 4.06 -23.04
C ALA A 337 -14.97 3.94 -22.03
N LYS A 338 -15.25 3.56 -20.77
CA LYS A 338 -14.21 3.26 -19.75
C LYS A 338 -13.25 2.19 -20.24
N PHE A 339 -13.77 1.10 -20.80
CA PHE A 339 -12.94 0.01 -21.33
C PHE A 339 -11.95 0.49 -22.40
N TYR A 340 -12.39 1.28 -23.37
CA TYR A 340 -11.51 1.83 -24.41
C TYR A 340 -10.54 2.89 -23.86
N ARG A 341 -11.00 3.82 -23.02
CA ARG A 341 -10.16 4.86 -22.39
C ARG A 341 -8.96 4.24 -21.67
N ARG A 342 -9.17 3.12 -20.97
CA ARG A 342 -8.12 2.43 -20.20
C ARG A 342 -7.07 1.69 -21.05
N LYS A 343 -7.19 1.67 -22.38
CA LYS A 343 -6.13 1.16 -23.26
C LYS A 343 -4.99 2.16 -23.50
N TRP A 344 -5.15 3.43 -23.10
CA TRP A 344 -4.11 4.45 -23.13
C TRP A 344 -3.45 4.65 -24.52
N SER A 345 -4.24 4.48 -25.59
CA SER A 345 -3.85 4.82 -26.95
C SER A 345 -4.70 5.97 -27.46
N ALA A 346 -4.13 6.84 -28.29
CA ALA A 346 -4.88 7.98 -28.84
C ALA A 346 -6.13 7.53 -29.59
N ASN A 347 -6.02 6.46 -30.40
CA ASN A 347 -7.14 5.91 -31.18
C ASN A 347 -8.23 5.30 -30.29
N ASP A 348 -7.85 4.56 -29.25
CA ASP A 348 -8.82 3.97 -28.31
C ASP A 348 -9.50 5.07 -27.49
N VAL A 349 -8.76 6.09 -27.05
CA VAL A 349 -9.35 7.25 -26.34
C VAL A 349 -10.31 8.02 -27.24
N GLN A 350 -10.00 8.16 -28.53
CA GLN A 350 -10.92 8.78 -29.49
C GLN A 350 -12.19 7.96 -29.70
N THR A 351 -12.06 6.62 -29.64
CA THR A 351 -13.22 5.71 -29.62
C THR A 351 -14.04 5.89 -28.33
N ALA A 352 -13.37 6.04 -27.18
CA ALA A 352 -14.02 6.32 -25.90
C ALA A 352 -14.78 7.65 -25.91
N ILE A 353 -14.23 8.71 -26.51
CA ILE A 353 -14.92 10.00 -26.70
C ILE A 353 -16.26 9.79 -27.41
N GLY A 354 -16.27 9.12 -28.56
CA GLY A 354 -17.52 8.88 -29.31
C GLY A 354 -18.53 8.01 -28.55
N LEU A 355 -18.07 7.14 -27.64
CA LEU A 355 -18.96 6.35 -26.77
C LEU A 355 -19.52 7.20 -25.61
N TYR A 356 -18.71 8.05 -24.98
CA TYR A 356 -19.17 8.99 -23.97
C TYR A 356 -20.18 9.99 -24.56
N GLU A 357 -19.92 10.55 -25.74
CA GLU A 357 -20.84 11.44 -26.43
C GLU A 357 -22.20 10.78 -26.69
N LYS A 358 -22.22 9.52 -27.14
CA LYS A 358 -23.47 8.76 -27.31
C LYS A 358 -24.18 8.48 -25.97
N ALA A 359 -23.44 8.19 -24.91
CA ALA A 359 -24.02 8.04 -23.57
C ALA A 359 -24.70 9.36 -23.13
N LEU A 360 -24.05 10.49 -23.38
CA LEU A 360 -24.57 11.83 -23.03
C LEU A 360 -25.72 12.31 -23.93
N GLN A 361 -25.90 11.72 -25.12
CA GLN A 361 -27.11 11.94 -25.92
C GLN A 361 -28.34 11.26 -25.30
N LEU A 362 -28.14 10.15 -24.58
CA LEU A 362 -29.22 9.42 -23.90
C LEU A 362 -29.49 9.97 -22.50
N ASP A 363 -28.44 10.38 -21.80
CA ASP A 363 -28.50 11.00 -20.48
C ASP A 363 -27.51 12.18 -20.37
N PRO A 364 -27.96 13.42 -20.67
CA PRO A 364 -27.12 14.61 -20.67
C PRO A 364 -26.51 15.00 -19.32
N ASP A 365 -27.05 14.48 -18.23
CA ASP A 365 -26.68 14.83 -16.85
C ASP A 365 -25.95 13.68 -16.13
N HIS A 366 -25.54 12.64 -16.86
CA HIS A 366 -24.70 11.57 -16.33
C HIS A 366 -23.27 12.07 -16.03
N ALA A 367 -23.04 12.45 -14.78
CA ALA A 367 -21.82 13.11 -14.30
C ALA A 367 -20.53 12.30 -14.59
N GLU A 368 -20.55 10.98 -14.43
CA GLU A 368 -19.39 10.11 -14.66
C GLU A 368 -19.01 10.03 -16.14
N SER A 369 -19.99 10.06 -17.06
CA SER A 369 -19.69 10.18 -18.50
C SER A 369 -19.11 11.55 -18.85
N ILE A 370 -19.60 12.62 -18.22
CA ILE A 370 -19.06 13.98 -18.42
C ILE A 370 -17.60 14.05 -17.96
N LEU A 371 -17.30 13.53 -16.77
CA LEU A 371 -15.94 13.51 -16.22
C LEU A 371 -15.02 12.56 -16.99
N GLY A 372 -15.53 11.40 -17.43
CA GLY A 372 -14.78 10.48 -18.29
C GLY A 372 -14.42 11.11 -19.64
N LEU A 373 -15.31 11.92 -20.21
CA LEU A 373 -15.04 12.69 -21.43
C LEU A 373 -14.01 13.80 -21.18
N SER A 374 -14.08 14.47 -20.03
CA SER A 374 -13.07 15.47 -19.61
C SER A 374 -11.67 14.84 -19.56
N ASP A 375 -11.55 13.68 -18.92
CA ASP A 375 -10.29 12.93 -18.81
C ASP A 375 -9.73 12.51 -20.18
N CYS A 376 -10.59 12.10 -21.12
CA CYS A 376 -10.15 11.82 -22.48
C CYS A 376 -9.52 13.05 -23.15
N TYR A 377 -10.13 14.23 -23.02
CA TYR A 377 -9.57 15.46 -23.61
C TYR A 377 -8.29 15.90 -22.91
N SER A 378 -8.22 15.86 -21.57
CA SER A 378 -7.00 16.22 -20.83
C SER A 378 -5.84 15.27 -21.15
N PHE A 379 -6.11 13.97 -21.32
CA PHE A 379 -5.13 12.99 -21.78
C PHE A 379 -4.60 13.33 -23.18
N LEU A 380 -5.49 13.54 -24.16
CA LEU A 380 -5.10 13.86 -25.55
C LEU A 380 -4.31 15.18 -25.65
N ALA A 381 -4.63 16.17 -24.80
CA ALA A 381 -3.86 17.41 -24.69
C ALA A 381 -2.44 17.15 -24.17
N THR A 382 -2.34 16.34 -23.11
CA THR A 382 -1.08 16.06 -22.42
C THR A 382 -0.08 15.33 -23.32
N ILE A 383 -0.57 14.38 -24.12
CA ILE A 383 0.25 13.65 -25.10
C ILE A 383 0.45 14.40 -26.43
N GLY A 384 -0.17 15.58 -26.59
CA GLY A 384 -0.03 16.44 -27.78
C GLY A 384 -0.76 15.92 -29.03
N PHE A 385 -1.79 15.08 -28.86
CA PHE A 385 -2.60 14.57 -29.97
C PHE A 385 -3.71 15.55 -30.38
N LEU A 386 -4.14 16.41 -29.46
CA LEU A 386 -5.03 17.54 -29.73
C LEU A 386 -4.36 18.86 -29.34
N PRO A 387 -4.74 19.99 -29.97
CA PRO A 387 -4.24 21.31 -29.57
C PRO A 387 -4.50 21.58 -28.09
N PHE A 388 -3.46 22.03 -27.37
CA PHE A 388 -3.47 22.18 -25.92
C PHE A 388 -4.64 23.04 -25.43
N GLU A 389 -4.79 24.25 -25.98
CA GLU A 389 -5.85 25.20 -25.60
C GLU A 389 -7.27 24.66 -25.87
N GLU A 390 -7.48 24.03 -27.02
CA GLU A 390 -8.79 23.47 -27.38
C GLU A 390 -9.19 22.34 -26.42
N ALA A 391 -8.28 21.38 -26.22
CA ALA A 391 -8.57 20.19 -25.44
C ALA A 391 -8.70 20.51 -23.94
N TRP A 392 -7.83 21.36 -23.37
CA TRP A 392 -7.98 21.82 -21.98
C TRP A 392 -9.18 22.75 -21.78
N GLY A 393 -9.58 23.53 -22.78
CA GLY A 393 -10.82 24.31 -22.75
C GLY A 393 -12.06 23.41 -22.61
N LYS A 394 -12.13 22.34 -23.41
CA LYS A 394 -13.20 21.32 -23.30
C LYS A 394 -13.17 20.61 -21.95
N ALA A 395 -11.99 20.15 -21.52
CA ALA A 395 -11.82 19.49 -20.22
C ALA A 395 -12.27 20.39 -19.06
N THR A 396 -11.96 21.69 -19.10
CA THR A 396 -12.38 22.66 -18.08
C THR A 396 -13.90 22.74 -17.96
N ALA A 397 -14.60 22.94 -19.07
CA ALA A 397 -16.05 23.05 -19.09
C ALA A 397 -16.72 21.75 -18.59
N LEU A 398 -16.22 20.59 -19.03
CA LEU A 398 -16.75 19.29 -18.63
C LEU A 398 -16.49 19.00 -17.14
N THR A 399 -15.28 19.27 -16.63
CA THR A 399 -14.96 19.07 -15.21
C THR A 399 -15.83 19.93 -14.30
N GLN A 400 -16.07 21.19 -14.68
CA GLN A 400 -16.97 22.06 -13.93
C GLN A 400 -18.40 21.50 -13.95
N LYS A 401 -18.94 21.19 -15.13
CA LYS A 401 -20.30 20.62 -15.25
C LYS A 401 -20.46 19.32 -14.44
N GLY A 402 -19.47 18.43 -14.50
CA GLY A 402 -19.49 17.15 -13.77
C GLY A 402 -19.53 17.33 -12.26
N LEU A 403 -18.77 18.30 -11.73
CA LEU A 403 -18.77 18.63 -10.30
C LEU A 403 -20.02 19.40 -9.85
N GLU A 404 -20.62 20.21 -10.73
CA GLU A 404 -21.92 20.86 -10.47
C GLU A 404 -23.05 19.82 -10.33
N LEU A 405 -23.00 18.75 -11.13
CA LEU A 405 -23.97 17.65 -11.07
C LEU A 405 -23.71 16.70 -9.89
N ASN A 406 -22.44 16.42 -9.58
CA ASN A 406 -22.07 15.52 -8.49
C ASN A 406 -20.71 15.89 -7.87
N ASP A 407 -20.77 16.57 -6.72
CA ASP A 407 -19.60 17.01 -5.95
C ASP A 407 -19.01 15.93 -5.02
N GLN A 408 -19.47 14.68 -5.12
CA GLN A 408 -18.96 13.55 -4.36
C GLN A 408 -18.04 12.64 -5.21
N LEU A 409 -17.74 13.02 -6.46
CA LEU A 409 -16.87 12.27 -7.36
C LEU A 409 -15.40 12.66 -7.20
N ALA A 410 -14.58 11.73 -6.69
CA ALA A 410 -13.14 11.92 -6.54
C ALA A 410 -12.44 12.24 -7.88
N ASP A 411 -12.89 11.61 -8.97
CA ASP A 411 -12.40 11.86 -10.34
C ASP A 411 -12.55 13.33 -10.75
N GLY A 412 -13.65 13.97 -10.37
CA GLY A 412 -13.90 15.39 -10.68
C GLY A 412 -12.86 16.30 -10.03
N TYR A 413 -12.55 16.07 -8.76
CA TYR A 413 -11.52 16.83 -8.05
C TYR A 413 -10.10 16.50 -8.51
N TYR A 414 -9.83 15.27 -8.93
CA TYR A 414 -8.56 14.92 -9.57
C TYR A 414 -8.37 15.66 -10.90
N GLN A 415 -9.41 15.71 -11.76
CA GLN A 415 -9.35 16.52 -12.99
C GLN A 415 -9.23 18.01 -12.68
N GLN A 416 -9.94 18.52 -11.67
CA GLN A 416 -9.81 19.91 -11.24
C GLN A 416 -8.39 20.23 -10.75
N ALA A 417 -7.74 19.30 -10.06
CA ALA A 417 -6.35 19.45 -9.64
C ALA A 417 -5.37 19.51 -10.83
N ASN A 418 -5.62 18.70 -11.86
CA ASN A 418 -4.87 18.75 -13.11
C ASN A 418 -5.09 20.09 -13.85
N LEU A 419 -6.31 20.62 -13.89
CA LEU A 419 -6.61 21.93 -14.46
C LEU A 419 -5.84 23.05 -13.74
N TYR A 420 -5.91 23.10 -12.41
CA TYR A 420 -5.15 24.08 -11.63
C TYR A 420 -3.66 24.05 -11.95
N PHE A 421 -3.10 22.84 -12.11
CA PHE A 421 -1.69 22.68 -12.41
C PHE A 421 -1.35 23.07 -13.86
N PHE A 422 -1.99 22.45 -14.85
CA PHE A 422 -1.62 22.55 -16.25
C PHE A 422 -2.06 23.84 -16.93
N THR A 423 -3.17 24.47 -16.51
CA THR A 423 -3.68 25.68 -17.19
C THR A 423 -3.51 26.96 -16.38
N GLN A 424 -3.40 26.85 -15.05
CA GLN A 424 -3.36 28.02 -14.16
C GLN A 424 -2.01 28.20 -13.43
N CYS A 425 -1.09 27.24 -13.53
CA CYS A 425 0.16 27.21 -12.75
C CYS A 425 -0.12 27.40 -11.23
N ASN A 426 -1.25 26.86 -10.76
CA ASN A 426 -1.76 27.06 -9.41
C ASN A 426 -1.49 25.83 -8.55
N TYR A 427 -0.32 25.80 -7.92
CA TYR A 427 0.08 24.74 -7.00
C TYR A 427 -0.93 24.54 -5.85
N THR A 428 -1.36 25.63 -5.21
CA THR A 428 -2.27 25.58 -4.05
C THR A 428 -3.61 24.96 -4.41
N GLY A 429 -4.21 25.39 -5.53
CA GLY A 429 -5.46 24.82 -6.04
C GLY A 429 -5.32 23.33 -6.35
N ALA A 430 -4.22 22.95 -7.02
CA ALA A 430 -3.94 21.55 -7.31
C ALA A 430 -3.81 20.70 -6.04
N LEU A 431 -3.11 21.20 -5.02
CA LEU A 431 -2.94 20.52 -3.73
C LEU A 431 -4.28 20.32 -3.01
N GLN A 432 -5.10 21.38 -2.91
CA GLN A 432 -6.40 21.34 -2.23
C GLN A 432 -7.39 20.40 -2.92
N ALA A 433 -7.50 20.48 -4.24
CA ALA A 433 -8.38 19.60 -5.02
C ALA A 433 -7.93 18.12 -4.89
N THR A 434 -6.61 17.85 -4.93
CA THR A 434 -6.09 16.48 -4.72
C THR A 434 -6.40 15.94 -3.33
N LEU A 435 -6.25 16.76 -2.28
CA LEU A 435 -6.63 16.39 -0.92
C LEU A 435 -8.13 16.07 -0.81
N LYS A 436 -8.99 16.85 -1.48
CA LYS A 436 -10.43 16.57 -1.55
C LYS A 436 -10.74 15.26 -2.27
N ALA A 437 -10.06 14.96 -3.38
CA ALA A 437 -10.19 13.69 -4.09
C ALA A 437 -9.84 12.49 -3.17
N ILE A 438 -8.74 12.58 -2.41
CA ILE A 438 -8.33 11.54 -1.44
C ILE A 438 -9.29 11.45 -0.26
N PHE A 439 -9.86 12.57 0.19
CA PHE A 439 -10.88 12.55 1.24
C PHE A 439 -12.12 11.76 0.81
N LEU A 440 -12.57 11.95 -0.44
CA LEU A 440 -13.72 11.25 -1.02
C LEU A 440 -13.41 9.77 -1.31
N ASN A 441 -12.20 9.49 -1.80
CA ASN A 441 -11.72 8.13 -2.06
C ASN A 441 -10.26 7.96 -1.58
N PRO A 442 -10.03 7.45 -0.37
CA PRO A 442 -8.68 7.27 0.17
C PRO A 442 -7.79 6.32 -0.63
N ASN A 443 -8.40 5.38 -1.36
CA ASN A 443 -7.70 4.41 -2.19
C ASN A 443 -7.57 4.87 -3.66
N TYR A 444 -7.85 6.14 -3.97
CA TYR A 444 -7.67 6.67 -5.32
C TYR A 444 -6.19 6.83 -5.66
N VAL A 445 -5.62 5.87 -6.37
CA VAL A 445 -4.18 5.78 -6.58
C VAL A 445 -3.61 6.95 -7.38
N GLU A 446 -4.29 7.37 -8.45
CA GLU A 446 -3.86 8.50 -9.28
C GLU A 446 -3.76 9.79 -8.43
N ALA A 447 -4.71 10.03 -7.52
CA ALA A 447 -4.64 11.16 -6.59
C ALA A 447 -3.52 11.00 -5.54
N GLN A 448 -3.26 9.79 -5.03
CA GLN A 448 -2.16 9.53 -4.09
C GLN A 448 -0.78 9.75 -4.73
N GLN A 449 -0.60 9.27 -5.97
CA GLN A 449 0.60 9.50 -6.78
C GLN A 449 0.81 11.00 -7.02
N TYR A 450 -0.26 11.69 -7.42
CA TYR A 450 -0.21 13.11 -7.72
C TYR A 450 0.05 13.95 -6.47
N LEU A 451 -0.52 13.61 -5.31
CA LEU A 451 -0.22 14.28 -4.05
C LEU A 451 1.23 14.07 -3.62
N SER A 452 1.76 12.85 -3.82
CA SER A 452 3.19 12.58 -3.64
C SER A 452 4.04 13.49 -4.52
N PHE A 453 3.70 13.61 -5.80
CA PHE A 453 4.38 14.49 -6.74
C PHE A 453 4.32 15.97 -6.32
N LEU A 454 3.15 16.48 -5.94
CA LEU A 454 2.97 17.87 -5.48
C LEU A 454 3.79 18.17 -4.23
N TYR A 455 3.80 17.28 -3.23
CA TYR A 455 4.66 17.46 -2.06
C TYR A 455 6.14 17.39 -2.42
N LEU A 456 6.52 16.51 -3.36
CA LEU A 456 7.90 16.35 -3.77
C LEU A 456 8.44 17.61 -4.45
N ILE A 457 7.67 18.22 -5.37
CA ILE A 457 8.07 19.47 -6.04
C ILE A 457 8.06 20.67 -5.08
N ALA A 458 7.24 20.65 -4.03
CA ALA A 458 7.29 21.68 -2.99
C ALA A 458 8.46 21.49 -1.99
N GLY A 459 9.20 20.39 -2.08
CA GLY A 459 10.32 20.07 -1.19
C GLY A 459 9.93 19.29 0.08
N GLU A 460 8.65 18.94 0.25
CA GLU A 460 8.08 18.21 1.39
C GLU A 460 8.29 16.68 1.24
N LYS A 461 9.55 16.24 1.13
CA LYS A 461 9.94 14.85 0.81
C LYS A 461 9.32 13.79 1.72
N SER A 462 9.17 14.09 3.02
CA SER A 462 8.58 13.15 3.98
C SER A 462 7.11 12.86 3.68
N LYS A 463 6.30 13.92 3.46
CA LYS A 463 4.89 13.79 3.07
C LYS A 463 4.76 13.09 1.72
N ALA A 464 5.61 13.46 0.76
CA ALA A 464 5.65 12.80 -0.54
C ALA A 464 5.87 11.28 -0.41
N GLN A 465 6.85 10.87 0.41
CA GLN A 465 7.14 9.45 0.64
C GLN A 465 5.97 8.71 1.29
N GLN A 466 5.22 9.35 2.20
CA GLN A 466 4.04 8.74 2.83
C GLN A 466 2.97 8.43 1.80
N HIS A 467 2.61 9.40 0.95
CA HIS A 467 1.61 9.19 -0.11
C HIS A 467 2.08 8.21 -1.18
N LEU A 468 3.36 8.25 -1.56
CA LEU A 468 3.93 7.26 -2.48
C LEU A 468 3.87 5.83 -1.92
N LYS A 469 4.15 5.66 -0.63
CA LYS A 469 4.04 4.34 0.03
C LYS A 469 2.61 3.82 0.00
N VAL A 470 1.61 4.70 0.11
CA VAL A 470 0.18 4.37 -0.04
C VAL A 470 -0.13 4.00 -1.49
N ALA A 471 0.35 4.77 -2.48
CA ALA A 471 0.16 4.45 -3.90
C ALA A 471 0.78 3.09 -4.29
N ILE A 472 2.02 2.81 -3.91
CA ILE A 472 2.70 1.50 -4.14
C ILE A 472 1.93 0.35 -3.49
N THR A 473 1.32 0.64 -2.36
CA THR A 473 0.51 -0.29 -1.60
C THR A 473 -0.81 -0.64 -2.29
N ILE A 474 -1.44 0.34 -2.94
CA ILE A 474 -2.71 0.19 -3.66
C ILE A 474 -2.46 -0.42 -5.03
N ASP A 475 -1.45 0.05 -5.76
CA ASP A 475 -1.17 -0.35 -7.14
C ASP A 475 0.31 -0.72 -7.37
N PRO A 476 0.79 -1.82 -6.77
CA PRO A 476 2.19 -2.22 -6.80
C PRO A 476 2.73 -2.59 -8.19
N LEU A 477 1.86 -3.02 -9.11
CA LEU A 477 2.24 -3.53 -10.44
C LEU A 477 2.03 -2.51 -11.56
N SER A 478 1.43 -1.35 -11.27
CA SER A 478 1.25 -0.28 -12.26
C SER A 478 2.57 0.35 -12.66
N GLN A 479 2.76 0.49 -13.98
CA GLN A 479 3.92 1.18 -14.56
C GLN A 479 3.96 2.66 -14.18
N GLU A 480 2.79 3.28 -13.97
CA GLU A 480 2.68 4.67 -13.54
C GLU A 480 3.14 4.82 -12.08
N THR A 481 2.70 3.94 -11.18
CA THR A 481 3.19 3.92 -9.79
C THR A 481 4.70 3.71 -9.72
N ILE A 482 5.24 2.80 -10.55
CA ILE A 482 6.69 2.58 -10.64
C ILE A 482 7.40 3.83 -11.16
N PHE A 483 6.82 4.54 -12.14
CA PHE A 483 7.36 5.81 -12.63
C PHE A 483 7.40 6.88 -11.53
N PHE A 484 6.32 7.09 -10.78
CA PHE A 484 6.32 8.04 -9.65
C PHE A 484 7.34 7.66 -8.58
N SER A 485 7.54 6.36 -8.33
CA SER A 485 8.61 5.90 -7.44
C SER A 485 10.01 6.21 -7.98
N ALA A 486 10.23 6.06 -9.30
CA ALA A 486 11.48 6.43 -9.94
C ALA A 486 11.71 7.95 -9.93
N TYR A 487 10.65 8.74 -10.12
CA TYR A 487 10.70 10.19 -10.04
C TYR A 487 11.03 10.68 -8.62
N PHE A 488 10.49 10.02 -7.59
CA PHE A 488 10.88 10.26 -6.20
C PHE A 488 12.36 10.01 -5.96
N ASP A 489 12.90 8.89 -6.48
CA ASP A 489 14.33 8.59 -6.39
C ASP A 489 15.17 9.64 -7.13
N TYR A 490 14.75 10.08 -8.31
CA TYR A 490 15.42 11.14 -9.08
C TYR A 490 15.50 12.46 -8.29
N MET A 491 14.38 12.94 -7.75
CA MET A 491 14.31 14.16 -6.94
C MET A 491 15.02 14.01 -5.58
N SER A 492 15.25 12.77 -5.15
CA SER A 492 16.06 12.42 -3.97
C SER A 492 17.53 12.15 -4.32
N GLU A 493 17.91 12.33 -5.59
CA GLU A 493 19.26 12.13 -6.12
C GLU A 493 19.79 10.68 -5.98
N ASN A 494 18.87 9.71 -5.84
CA ASN A 494 19.17 8.27 -5.89
C ASN A 494 19.10 7.75 -7.33
N TYR A 495 20.04 8.19 -8.14
CA TYR A 495 20.09 7.89 -9.58
C TYR A 495 20.16 6.39 -9.94
N PRO A 496 20.90 5.53 -9.22
CA PRO A 496 20.93 4.10 -9.55
C PRO A 496 19.56 3.42 -9.43
N ALA A 497 18.84 3.64 -8.31
CA ALA A 497 17.51 3.08 -8.11
C ALA A 497 16.49 3.68 -9.10
N CYS A 498 16.61 4.97 -9.41
CA CYS A 498 15.82 5.62 -10.44
C CYS A 498 15.98 4.93 -11.81
N LEU A 499 17.22 4.74 -12.29
CA LEU A 499 17.49 4.12 -13.59
C LEU A 499 16.97 2.68 -13.67
N GLU A 500 17.08 1.90 -12.60
CA GLU A 500 16.53 0.53 -12.54
C GLU A 500 15.02 0.54 -12.82
N LYS A 501 14.27 1.38 -12.08
CA LYS A 501 12.81 1.50 -12.21
C LYS A 501 12.40 2.04 -13.58
N LEU A 502 13.08 3.07 -14.08
CA LEU A 502 12.80 3.63 -15.41
C LEU A 502 13.06 2.62 -16.53
N ASN A 503 14.13 1.82 -16.42
CA ASN A 503 14.40 0.75 -17.39
C ASN A 503 13.28 -0.29 -17.40
N ARG A 504 12.72 -0.65 -16.25
CA ARG A 504 11.54 -1.55 -16.18
C ARG A 504 10.32 -0.93 -16.87
N CYS A 505 10.02 0.35 -16.62
CA CYS A 505 8.94 1.06 -17.32
C CYS A 505 9.12 1.04 -18.85
N LEU A 506 10.36 1.24 -19.31
CA LEU A 506 10.69 1.30 -20.74
C LEU A 506 10.77 -0.07 -21.41
N GLN A 507 11.05 -1.14 -20.66
CA GLN A 507 10.90 -2.51 -21.15
C GLN A 507 9.43 -2.84 -21.45
N HIS A 508 8.51 -2.34 -20.61
CA HIS A 508 7.07 -2.52 -20.82
C HIS A 508 6.52 -1.61 -21.92
N ASN A 509 6.88 -0.33 -21.91
CA ASN A 509 6.50 0.64 -22.93
C ASN A 509 7.71 1.49 -23.35
N PRO A 510 8.39 1.15 -24.46
CA PRO A 510 9.52 1.91 -24.97
C PRO A 510 9.19 3.36 -25.36
N ARG A 511 7.91 3.71 -25.50
CA ARG A 511 7.40 5.05 -25.83
C ARG A 511 6.85 5.80 -24.62
N ASN A 512 7.13 5.36 -23.40
CA ASN A 512 6.79 6.12 -22.20
C ASN A 512 7.66 7.39 -22.13
N ILE A 513 7.13 8.51 -22.64
CA ILE A 513 7.86 9.78 -22.76
C ILE A 513 8.32 10.33 -21.40
N PRO A 514 7.47 10.42 -20.35
CA PRO A 514 7.94 10.85 -19.03
C PRO A 514 9.11 10.00 -18.52
N ALA A 515 9.04 8.67 -18.65
CA ALA A 515 10.12 7.79 -18.22
C ALA A 515 11.41 7.98 -19.02
N LEU A 516 11.31 8.21 -20.35
CA LEU A 516 12.45 8.56 -21.19
C LEU A 516 13.10 9.88 -20.76
N THR A 517 12.30 10.93 -20.56
CA THR A 517 12.79 12.25 -20.19
C THR A 517 13.52 12.21 -18.84
N VAL A 518 12.92 11.63 -17.80
CA VAL A 518 13.57 11.49 -16.48
C VAL A 518 14.81 10.61 -16.58
N LYS A 519 14.82 9.58 -17.44
CA LYS A 519 16.02 8.75 -17.68
C LYS A 519 17.14 9.58 -18.27
N PHE A 520 16.87 10.45 -19.25
CA PHE A 520 17.88 11.35 -19.79
C PHE A 520 18.41 12.29 -18.72
N TYR A 521 17.54 12.93 -17.94
CA TYR A 521 17.97 13.81 -16.85
C TYR A 521 18.85 13.08 -15.83
N CYS A 522 18.45 11.86 -15.47
CA CYS A 522 19.22 10.99 -14.60
C CYS A 522 20.60 10.64 -15.19
N LEU A 523 20.69 10.30 -16.47
CA LEU A 523 21.96 10.04 -17.16
C LEU A 523 22.85 11.28 -17.22
N LEU A 524 22.27 12.46 -17.47
CA LEU A 524 22.99 13.74 -17.45
C LEU A 524 23.57 14.04 -16.07
N LYS A 525 22.78 13.87 -14.99
CA LYS A 525 23.26 14.03 -13.60
C LYS A 525 24.31 13.00 -13.23
N PHE A 526 24.27 11.81 -13.82
CA PHE A 526 25.25 10.74 -13.63
C PHE A 526 26.51 10.88 -14.52
N GLY A 527 26.60 11.92 -15.36
CA GLY A 527 27.73 12.15 -16.27
C GLY A 527 27.78 11.27 -17.52
N ARG A 528 26.72 10.50 -17.81
CA ARG A 528 26.64 9.57 -18.95
C ARG A 528 26.12 10.26 -20.21
N PHE A 529 26.76 11.35 -20.61
CA PHE A 529 26.31 12.24 -21.69
C PHE A 529 26.23 11.55 -23.06
N ASP A 530 27.23 10.73 -23.39
CA ASP A 530 27.33 10.08 -24.70
C ASP A 530 26.19 9.09 -24.95
N GLU A 531 25.61 8.49 -23.90
CA GLU A 531 24.46 7.60 -24.04
C GLU A 531 23.20 8.36 -24.46
N VAL A 532 23.00 9.55 -23.90
CA VAL A 532 21.90 10.46 -24.28
C VAL A 532 22.07 10.91 -25.74
N LEU A 533 23.28 11.37 -26.10
CA LEU A 533 23.57 11.82 -27.46
C LEU A 533 23.44 10.69 -28.49
N ASN A 534 23.93 9.49 -28.16
CA ASN A 534 23.82 8.32 -29.04
C ASN A 534 22.38 7.85 -29.22
N TYR A 535 21.53 7.97 -28.20
CA TYR A 535 20.11 7.68 -28.32
C TYR A 535 19.46 8.54 -29.43
N PHE A 536 19.67 9.86 -29.39
CA PHE A 536 19.07 10.77 -30.38
C PHE A 536 19.67 10.67 -31.79
N LYS A 537 20.90 10.17 -31.92
CA LYS A 537 21.52 9.85 -33.23
C LYS A 537 20.92 8.60 -33.87
N LYS A 538 20.59 7.57 -33.06
CA LYS A 538 20.14 6.26 -33.54
C LYS A 538 18.63 6.16 -33.74
N GLN A 539 17.85 7.00 -33.07
CA GLN A 539 16.39 6.92 -33.09
C GLN A 539 15.77 7.50 -34.38
N ALA A 540 14.71 6.83 -34.85
CA ALA A 540 13.88 7.35 -35.92
C ALA A 540 13.17 8.66 -35.50
N PRO A 541 12.92 9.61 -36.42
CA PRO A 541 12.16 10.81 -36.13
C PRO A 541 10.77 10.49 -35.53
N GLY A 542 10.32 11.30 -34.56
CA GLY A 542 8.93 11.27 -34.08
C GLY A 542 8.64 10.53 -32.77
N ILE A 543 9.64 9.91 -32.10
CA ILE A 543 9.43 9.30 -30.76
C ILE A 543 9.43 10.37 -29.66
N VAL A 544 10.34 11.34 -29.73
CA VAL A 544 10.46 12.45 -28.77
C VAL A 544 10.18 13.74 -29.52
N ALA A 545 9.47 14.68 -28.88
CA ALA A 545 9.17 15.98 -29.48
C ALA A 545 10.45 16.73 -29.85
N ILE A 546 10.40 17.52 -30.93
CA ILE A 546 11.57 18.24 -31.45
C ILE A 546 12.18 19.15 -30.38
N GLY A 547 11.34 19.89 -29.64
CA GLY A 547 11.78 20.73 -28.53
C GLY A 547 12.53 19.97 -27.42
N ASP A 548 12.03 18.80 -27.01
CA ASP A 548 12.71 17.96 -26.01
C ASP A 548 14.05 17.44 -26.54
N LYS A 549 14.09 16.99 -27.79
CA LYS A 549 15.33 16.52 -28.44
C LYS A 549 16.38 17.64 -28.48
N LEU A 550 16.02 18.83 -28.96
CA LEU A 550 16.93 19.97 -29.03
C LEU A 550 17.41 20.38 -27.63
N GLY A 551 16.49 20.49 -26.68
CA GLY A 551 16.77 20.91 -25.31
C GLY A 551 17.70 19.97 -24.57
N ILE A 552 17.41 18.67 -24.59
CA ILE A 552 18.23 17.66 -23.93
C ILE A 552 19.60 17.53 -24.61
N THR A 553 19.66 17.65 -25.94
CA THR A 553 20.94 17.60 -26.69
C THR A 553 21.82 18.80 -26.35
N ALA A 554 21.26 20.02 -26.36
CA ALA A 554 21.98 21.24 -25.97
C ALA A 554 22.48 21.16 -24.52
N LEU A 555 21.64 20.69 -23.61
CA LEU A 555 22.01 20.49 -22.20
C LEU A 555 23.11 19.44 -22.04
N ALA A 556 23.05 18.33 -22.78
CA ALA A 556 24.08 17.29 -22.76
C ALA A 556 25.46 17.81 -23.17
N TYR A 557 25.54 18.57 -24.27
CA TYR A 557 26.81 19.18 -24.71
C TYR A 557 27.28 20.27 -23.73
N THR A 558 26.36 21.05 -23.17
CA THR A 558 26.67 22.06 -22.15
C THR A 558 27.32 21.42 -20.92
N LEU A 559 26.72 20.37 -20.36
CA LEU A 559 27.25 19.65 -19.20
C LEU A 559 28.53 18.87 -19.50
N LYS A 560 28.75 18.48 -20.76
CA LYS A 560 29.99 17.84 -21.25
C LYS A 560 31.13 18.84 -21.47
N ASN A 561 30.90 20.15 -21.36
CA ASN A 561 31.85 21.22 -21.74
C ASN A 561 32.26 21.21 -23.23
N ASP A 562 31.40 20.73 -24.13
CA ASP A 562 31.58 20.84 -25.58
C ASP A 562 30.87 22.12 -26.07
N LEU A 563 31.57 23.25 -25.97
CA LEU A 563 30.99 24.58 -26.18
C LEU A 563 30.54 24.84 -27.62
N ASP A 564 31.21 24.24 -28.62
CA ASP A 564 30.87 24.41 -30.02
C ASP A 564 29.51 23.80 -30.32
N ASN A 565 29.31 22.53 -29.93
CA ASN A 565 28.03 21.86 -30.10
C ASN A 565 26.95 22.44 -29.18
N ALA A 566 27.30 22.81 -27.94
CA ALA A 566 26.36 23.44 -27.02
C ALA A 566 25.78 24.74 -27.60
N THR A 567 26.64 25.60 -28.16
CA THR A 567 26.23 26.88 -28.77
C THR A 567 25.34 26.64 -29.98
N LYS A 568 25.71 25.70 -30.86
CA LYS A 568 24.92 25.34 -32.03
C LYS A 568 23.51 24.90 -31.65
N TYR A 569 23.38 23.91 -30.78
CA TYR A 569 22.08 23.36 -30.40
C TYR A 569 21.27 24.33 -29.53
N LEU A 570 21.91 25.20 -28.75
CA LEU A 570 21.23 26.29 -28.03
C LEU A 570 20.60 27.30 -29.00
N GLN A 571 21.28 27.67 -30.09
CA GLN A 571 20.70 28.56 -31.10
C GLN A 571 19.49 27.92 -31.79
N GLU A 572 19.60 26.65 -32.19
CA GLU A 572 18.48 25.89 -32.74
C GLU A 572 17.29 25.82 -31.77
N LEU A 573 17.58 25.61 -30.47
CA LEU A 573 16.58 25.60 -29.42
C LEU A 573 15.88 26.96 -29.25
N ILE A 574 16.62 28.07 -29.25
CA ILE A 574 16.06 29.43 -29.12
C ILE A 574 15.14 29.74 -30.30
N VAL A 575 15.55 29.40 -31.53
CA VAL A 575 14.73 29.58 -32.73
C VAL A 575 13.44 28.77 -32.62
N HIS A 576 13.53 27.50 -32.20
CA HIS A 576 12.34 26.67 -32.04
C HIS A 576 11.45 27.13 -30.87
N ALA A 577 12.03 27.64 -29.78
CA ALA A 577 11.30 28.16 -28.62
C ALA A 577 10.43 29.38 -28.96
N ALA A 578 10.76 30.10 -30.04
CA ALA A 578 10.00 31.25 -30.52
C ALA A 578 8.81 30.88 -31.42
N THR A 579 8.61 29.59 -31.76
CA THR A 579 7.43 29.17 -32.54
C THR A 579 6.20 28.99 -31.63
N PRO A 580 4.97 28.97 -32.17
CA PRO A 580 3.76 28.71 -31.38
C PRO A 580 3.81 27.38 -30.60
N GLU A 581 4.53 26.37 -31.10
CA GLU A 581 4.73 25.06 -30.48
C GLU A 581 6.00 25.02 -29.59
N GLY A 582 6.76 26.12 -29.53
CA GLY A 582 8.05 26.25 -28.87
C GLY A 582 8.02 26.31 -27.35
N PHE A 583 6.83 26.31 -26.74
CA PHE A 583 6.68 26.46 -25.29
C PHE A 583 7.48 25.43 -24.48
N ARG A 584 7.45 24.13 -24.87
CA ARG A 584 8.26 23.10 -24.19
C ARG A 584 9.75 23.31 -24.41
N ALA A 585 10.16 23.73 -25.61
CA ALA A 585 11.55 24.02 -25.94
C ALA A 585 12.11 25.17 -25.08
N SER A 586 11.31 26.22 -24.85
CA SER A 586 11.66 27.35 -23.99
C SER A 586 12.05 26.91 -22.58
N SER A 587 11.41 25.88 -22.03
CA SER A 587 11.68 25.39 -20.67
C SER A 587 13.07 24.81 -20.44
N TYR A 588 13.77 24.37 -21.49
CA TYR A 588 15.14 23.88 -21.39
C TYR A 588 16.16 25.01 -21.29
N LEU A 589 15.80 26.25 -21.66
CA LEU A 589 16.67 27.41 -21.49
C LEU A 589 17.04 27.62 -20.02
N LEU A 590 16.11 27.37 -19.10
CA LEU A 590 16.38 27.42 -17.66
C LEU A 590 17.52 26.47 -17.25
N PHE A 591 17.46 25.21 -17.71
CA PHE A 591 18.50 24.21 -17.39
C PHE A 591 19.85 24.60 -17.97
N ILE A 592 19.88 25.08 -19.21
CA ILE A 592 21.11 25.47 -19.89
C ILE A 592 21.73 26.70 -19.24
N TYR A 593 20.94 27.74 -18.95
CA TYR A 593 21.43 28.93 -18.25
C TYR A 593 21.93 28.62 -16.84
N ALA A 594 21.25 27.73 -16.11
CA ALA A 594 21.73 27.25 -14.82
C ALA A 594 23.07 26.52 -14.95
N ALA A 595 23.22 25.64 -15.95
CA ALA A 595 24.45 24.88 -16.20
C ALA A 595 25.63 25.78 -16.64
N LEU A 596 25.37 26.84 -17.41
CA LEU A 596 26.36 27.83 -17.83
C LEU A 596 26.74 28.84 -16.73
N GLY A 597 26.02 28.84 -15.59
CA GLY A 597 26.21 29.83 -14.53
C GLY A 597 25.58 31.21 -14.85
N GLU A 598 24.77 31.30 -15.89
CA GLU A 598 24.11 32.51 -16.40
C GLU A 598 22.87 32.86 -15.57
N LYS A 599 23.07 33.12 -14.27
CA LYS A 599 21.99 33.28 -13.28
C LYS A 599 20.96 34.34 -13.67
N GLU A 600 21.38 35.46 -14.25
CA GLU A 600 20.46 36.54 -14.62
C GLU A 600 19.46 36.09 -15.69
N LYS A 601 19.95 35.43 -16.75
CA LYS A 601 19.11 34.88 -17.81
C LYS A 601 18.16 33.80 -17.28
N ALA A 602 18.64 32.96 -16.35
CA ALA A 602 17.81 31.94 -15.70
C ALA A 602 16.64 32.56 -14.91
N PHE A 603 16.90 33.60 -14.10
CA PHE A 603 15.84 34.27 -13.33
C PHE A 603 14.93 35.17 -14.17
N GLU A 604 15.42 35.75 -15.28
CA GLU A 604 14.58 36.40 -16.28
C GLU A 604 13.59 35.41 -16.89
N TRP A 605 14.06 34.22 -17.28
CA TRP A 605 13.19 33.17 -17.79
C TRP A 605 12.12 32.76 -16.77
N ILE A 606 12.50 32.61 -15.48
CA ILE A 606 11.54 32.30 -14.41
C ILE A 606 10.47 33.39 -14.30
N ARG A 607 10.83 34.69 -14.38
CA ARG A 607 9.87 35.80 -14.32
C ARG A 607 8.87 35.73 -15.49
N GLN A 608 9.36 35.53 -16.70
CA GLN A 608 8.51 35.39 -17.90
C GLN A 608 7.59 34.17 -17.79
N ALA A 609 8.11 33.04 -17.31
CA ALA A 609 7.34 31.82 -17.12
C ALA A 609 6.22 31.97 -16.09
N ILE A 610 6.39 32.81 -15.06
CA ILE A 610 5.32 33.17 -14.11
C ILE A 610 4.25 34.02 -14.80
N GLU A 611 4.66 35.03 -15.57
CA GLU A 611 3.73 35.95 -16.26
C GLU A 611 2.81 35.21 -17.23
N TYR A 612 3.36 34.28 -18.03
CA TYR A 612 2.60 33.47 -18.96
C TYR A 612 2.00 32.19 -18.33
N LYS A 613 2.07 32.04 -17.00
CA LYS A 613 1.53 30.89 -16.24
C LYS A 613 1.98 29.52 -16.78
N SER A 614 3.25 29.41 -17.07
CA SER A 614 3.86 28.19 -17.61
C SER A 614 3.79 27.04 -16.59
N PRO A 615 3.00 25.97 -16.79
CA PRO A 615 2.91 24.86 -15.81
C PRO A 615 4.24 24.10 -15.65
N ILE A 616 5.05 24.03 -16.70
CA ILE A 616 6.34 23.32 -16.68
C ILE A 616 7.36 24.02 -15.76
N LEU A 617 7.16 25.31 -15.45
CA LEU A 617 7.93 26.03 -14.45
C LEU A 617 7.91 25.34 -13.09
N LEU A 618 6.74 24.87 -12.63
CA LEU A 618 6.61 24.21 -11.32
C LEU A 618 7.50 22.96 -11.23
N ILE A 619 7.71 22.27 -12.35
CA ILE A 619 8.53 21.06 -12.43
C ILE A 619 10.01 21.44 -12.53
N HIS A 620 10.36 22.28 -13.50
CA HIS A 620 11.75 22.59 -13.83
C HIS A 620 12.43 23.49 -12.79
N PHE A 621 11.68 24.35 -12.09
CA PHE A 621 12.24 25.25 -11.07
C PHE A 621 12.91 24.51 -9.91
N VAL A 622 12.43 23.31 -9.57
CA VAL A 622 12.95 22.51 -8.44
C VAL A 622 13.84 21.35 -8.85
N ASP A 623 14.01 21.12 -10.15
CA ASP A 623 14.73 19.99 -10.70
C ASP A 623 16.20 19.95 -10.21
N PRO A 624 16.78 18.77 -9.92
CA PRO A 624 18.20 18.62 -9.58
C PRO A 624 19.19 19.25 -10.60
N LEU A 625 18.79 19.42 -11.86
CA LEU A 625 19.58 20.09 -12.91
C LEU A 625 19.75 21.60 -12.68
N VAL A 626 18.86 22.26 -11.92
CA VAL A 626 18.99 23.69 -11.57
C VAL A 626 19.59 23.93 -10.19
N SER A 627 20.17 22.91 -9.57
CA SER A 627 20.74 22.97 -8.21
C SER A 627 21.73 24.13 -8.00
N ALA A 628 22.44 24.57 -9.03
CA ALA A 628 23.34 25.74 -8.99
C ALA A 628 22.63 27.06 -8.61
N LEU A 629 21.32 27.18 -8.90
CA LEU A 629 20.53 28.36 -8.58
C LEU A 629 20.08 28.40 -7.11
N ARG A 630 20.04 27.25 -6.41
CA ARG A 630 19.51 27.15 -5.04
C ARG A 630 20.27 27.98 -4.00
N THR A 631 21.51 28.37 -4.30
CA THR A 631 22.36 29.20 -3.43
C THR A 631 22.10 30.70 -3.58
N ASP A 632 21.40 31.12 -4.63
CA ASP A 632 21.06 32.52 -4.88
C ASP A 632 19.83 32.93 -4.05
N ALA A 633 19.87 34.10 -3.40
CA ALA A 633 18.78 34.59 -2.56
C ALA A 633 17.44 34.72 -3.31
N ARG A 634 17.47 34.98 -4.62
CA ARG A 634 16.27 35.07 -5.47
C ARG A 634 15.54 33.74 -5.59
N TYR A 635 16.24 32.62 -5.51
CA TYR A 635 15.62 31.29 -5.56
C TYR A 635 14.61 31.11 -4.42
N ALA A 636 14.99 31.46 -3.19
CA ALA A 636 14.09 31.37 -2.04
C ALA A 636 12.86 32.28 -2.15
N HIS A 637 12.99 33.43 -2.84
CA HIS A 637 11.87 34.32 -3.14
C HIS A 637 10.88 33.67 -4.11
N PHE A 638 11.36 33.17 -5.27
CA PHE A 638 10.51 32.50 -6.25
C PHE A 638 9.90 31.20 -5.71
N GLN A 639 10.63 30.45 -4.88
CA GLN A 639 10.10 29.24 -4.25
C GLN A 639 8.86 29.55 -3.40
N LYS A 640 8.84 30.67 -2.65
CA LYS A 640 7.67 31.08 -1.85
C LYS A 640 6.49 31.52 -2.71
N ILE A 641 6.74 32.06 -3.90
CA ILE A 641 5.70 32.46 -4.86
C ILE A 641 5.07 31.22 -5.50
N LEU A 642 5.90 30.28 -5.97
CA LEU A 642 5.46 29.09 -6.69
C LEU A 642 4.87 28.02 -5.75
N PHE A 643 5.43 27.89 -4.54
CA PHE A 643 5.03 26.90 -3.53
C PHE A 643 4.76 27.61 -2.20
N PRO A 644 3.69 28.42 -2.12
CA PRO A 644 3.33 29.08 -0.87
C PRO A 644 3.03 28.01 0.18
N LYS A 645 3.50 28.24 1.42
CA LYS A 645 3.17 27.37 2.54
C LYS A 645 1.67 27.41 2.74
N THR A 646 1.03 26.29 2.46
CA THR A 646 -0.35 26.02 2.83
C THR A 646 -0.30 25.26 4.13
N ASP A 647 -0.78 25.87 5.22
CA ASP A 647 -1.21 25.04 6.35
C ASP A 647 -2.38 24.23 5.82
N PRO A 648 -2.26 22.90 5.71
CA PRO A 648 -3.44 22.10 5.46
C PRO A 648 -4.35 22.42 6.64
N GLN A 649 -5.62 22.75 6.36
CA GLN A 649 -6.64 22.38 7.32
C GLN A 649 -6.59 20.86 7.39
N GLU A 650 -5.68 20.32 8.21
CA GLU A 650 -5.81 18.98 8.72
C GLU A 650 -7.20 18.99 9.34
N SER A 651 -8.15 18.34 8.68
CA SER A 651 -9.31 17.84 9.38
C SER A 651 -8.70 17.04 10.51
N ARG A 652 -8.68 17.62 11.71
CA ARG A 652 -8.39 16.89 12.93
C ARG A 652 -9.32 15.71 12.84
N ASN A 653 -8.76 14.53 12.53
CA ASN A 653 -9.44 13.29 12.78
C ASN A 653 -9.59 13.29 14.29
N ASN A 654 -10.69 13.89 14.75
CA ASN A 654 -11.21 13.61 16.05
C ASN A 654 -11.30 12.10 16.06
N LYS A 655 -10.48 11.44 16.88
CA LYS A 655 -10.80 10.13 17.40
C LYS A 655 -12.08 10.31 18.20
N ASN A 656 -13.21 10.54 17.52
CA ASN A 656 -14.51 10.32 18.08
C ASN A 656 -14.56 8.80 18.20
N THR A 657 -14.30 8.31 19.40
CA THR A 657 -14.69 6.97 19.77
C THR A 657 -16.17 6.85 19.43
N LEU A 658 -16.54 5.85 18.62
CA LEU A 658 -17.93 5.62 18.20
C LEU A 658 -18.89 5.47 19.40
N LEU A 659 -18.34 5.11 20.57
CA LEU A 659 -19.03 4.94 21.85
C LEU A 659 -18.19 5.53 23.00
N ASN A 660 -18.87 6.06 24.03
CA ASN A 660 -18.25 6.49 25.30
C ASN A 660 -18.28 5.35 26.34
N GLY A 661 -17.48 5.43 27.41
CA GLY A 661 -17.30 4.36 28.41
C GLY A 661 -18.58 3.77 29.02
N ASP A 662 -19.55 4.60 29.39
CA ASP A 662 -20.81 4.12 29.98
C ASP A 662 -21.67 3.34 28.97
N VAL A 663 -21.66 3.80 27.71
CA VAL A 663 -22.43 3.20 26.61
C VAL A 663 -21.83 1.83 26.21
N ILE A 664 -20.51 1.68 26.30
CA ILE A 664 -19.81 0.40 26.05
C ILE A 664 -20.28 -0.68 27.02
N THR A 665 -20.38 -0.35 28.30
CA THR A 665 -20.80 -1.29 29.35
C THR A 665 -22.23 -1.78 29.10
N GLN A 666 -23.16 -0.84 28.85
CA GLN A 666 -24.57 -1.14 28.60
C GLN A 666 -24.77 -2.07 27.38
N TYR A 667 -24.13 -1.77 26.25
CA TYR A 667 -24.27 -2.62 25.07
C TYR A 667 -23.55 -3.97 25.20
N THR A 668 -22.45 -4.03 25.96
CA THR A 668 -21.77 -5.31 26.24
C THR A 668 -22.67 -6.23 27.05
N GLU A 669 -23.33 -5.72 28.10
CA GLU A 669 -24.30 -6.49 28.88
C GLU A 669 -25.49 -6.95 28.03
N ARG A 670 -26.07 -6.04 27.23
CA ARG A 670 -27.21 -6.37 26.35
C ARG A 670 -26.84 -7.45 25.34
N LEU A 671 -25.65 -7.36 24.72
CA LEU A 671 -25.14 -8.36 23.80
C LEU A 671 -24.95 -9.72 24.49
N ASN A 672 -24.34 -9.75 25.67
CA ASN A 672 -24.09 -10.99 26.41
C ASN A 672 -25.39 -11.67 26.83
N ASN A 673 -26.37 -10.91 27.33
CA ASN A 673 -27.68 -11.45 27.71
C ASN A 673 -28.40 -12.04 26.49
N HIS A 674 -28.45 -11.30 25.38
CA HIS A 674 -29.08 -11.76 24.14
C HIS A 674 -28.44 -13.04 23.59
N ILE A 675 -27.10 -13.15 23.67
CA ILE A 675 -26.38 -14.35 23.23
C ILE A 675 -26.72 -15.57 24.10
N GLN A 676 -26.87 -15.37 25.41
CA GLN A 676 -27.18 -16.46 26.35
C GLN A 676 -28.64 -16.91 26.28
N GLU A 677 -29.57 -15.96 26.18
CA GLU A 677 -31.01 -16.21 26.23
C GLU A 677 -31.58 -16.69 24.89
N GLU A 678 -31.27 -15.98 23.81
CA GLU A 678 -31.88 -16.20 22.49
C GLU A 678 -31.03 -17.08 21.56
N ARG A 679 -29.76 -17.33 21.92
CA ARG A 679 -28.79 -18.16 21.16
C ARG A 679 -28.78 -17.88 19.65
N PRO A 680 -28.70 -16.61 19.20
CA PRO A 680 -28.80 -16.27 17.78
C PRO A 680 -27.66 -16.89 16.94
N TYR A 681 -26.55 -17.29 17.56
CA TYR A 681 -25.43 -17.96 16.90
C TYR A 681 -25.79 -19.33 16.27
N LEU A 682 -26.92 -19.93 16.66
CA LEU A 682 -27.44 -21.15 16.04
C LEU A 682 -28.02 -20.91 14.63
N ASP A 683 -28.38 -19.67 14.29
CA ASP A 683 -28.78 -19.33 12.93
C ASP A 683 -27.55 -19.35 12.00
N PRO A 684 -27.48 -20.25 11.01
CA PRO A 684 -26.35 -20.30 10.06
C PRO A 684 -26.23 -19.05 9.20
N ASN A 685 -27.29 -18.25 9.09
CA ASN A 685 -27.36 -17.01 8.30
C ASN A 685 -27.16 -15.74 9.14
N LEU A 686 -26.87 -15.86 10.45
CA LEU A 686 -26.66 -14.71 11.31
C LEU A 686 -25.54 -13.81 10.75
N SER A 687 -25.88 -12.52 10.55
CA SER A 687 -24.94 -11.47 10.16
C SER A 687 -24.77 -10.45 11.27
N LEU A 688 -23.69 -9.67 11.21
CA LEU A 688 -23.46 -8.58 12.16
C LEU A 688 -24.62 -7.57 12.12
N ARG A 689 -25.14 -7.27 10.93
CA ARG A 689 -26.30 -6.37 10.75
C ARG A 689 -27.56 -6.94 11.41
N ALA A 690 -27.81 -8.24 11.27
CA ALA A 690 -28.95 -8.90 11.91
C ALA A 690 -28.83 -8.88 13.44
N LEU A 691 -27.66 -9.21 13.98
CA LEU A 691 -27.40 -9.17 15.42
C LEU A 691 -27.51 -7.74 15.98
N ALA A 692 -26.96 -6.74 15.27
CA ALA A 692 -27.06 -5.34 15.64
C ALA A 692 -28.52 -4.87 15.73
N LYS A 693 -29.37 -5.29 14.78
CA LYS A 693 -30.80 -5.02 14.80
C LYS A 693 -31.50 -5.68 15.99
N GLN A 694 -31.16 -6.92 16.33
CA GLN A 694 -31.76 -7.65 17.46
C GLN A 694 -31.50 -6.96 18.81
N ILE A 695 -30.35 -6.32 18.97
CA ILE A 695 -29.97 -5.61 20.21
C ILE A 695 -30.09 -4.08 20.10
N ASP A 696 -30.74 -3.59 19.04
CA ASP A 696 -31.04 -2.16 18.80
C ASP A 696 -29.79 -1.26 18.89
N ILE A 697 -28.78 -1.58 18.08
CA ILE A 697 -27.54 -0.81 17.92
C ILE A 697 -27.16 -0.70 16.44
N HIS A 698 -26.43 0.35 16.05
CA HIS A 698 -25.94 0.49 14.68
C HIS A 698 -24.85 -0.56 14.34
N PRO A 699 -24.80 -1.14 13.13
CA PRO A 699 -23.79 -2.14 12.76
C PRO A 699 -22.33 -1.67 12.92
N ASN A 700 -22.01 -0.41 12.57
CA ASN A 700 -20.66 0.13 12.81
C ASN A 700 -20.30 0.14 14.30
N GLN A 701 -21.25 0.48 15.18
CA GLN A 701 -21.04 0.49 16.63
C GLN A 701 -20.88 -0.92 17.20
N LEU A 702 -21.71 -1.89 16.78
CA LEU A 702 -21.53 -3.28 17.20
C LEU A 702 -20.18 -3.84 16.73
N SER A 703 -19.82 -3.61 15.47
CA SER A 703 -18.51 -4.02 14.94
C SER A 703 -17.37 -3.41 15.76
N TRP A 704 -17.44 -2.11 16.07
CA TRP A 704 -16.46 -1.43 16.91
C TRP A 704 -16.41 -2.04 18.31
N LEU A 705 -17.56 -2.27 18.95
CA LEU A 705 -17.67 -2.87 20.29
C LEU A 705 -17.00 -4.25 20.35
N LEU A 706 -17.29 -5.12 19.38
CA LEU A 706 -16.69 -6.46 19.32
C LEU A 706 -15.16 -6.39 19.20
N ASN A 707 -14.65 -5.51 18.33
CA ASN A 707 -13.22 -5.44 18.04
C ASN A 707 -12.44 -4.72 19.14
N GLU A 708 -12.89 -3.54 19.55
CA GLU A 708 -12.13 -2.68 20.47
C GLU A 708 -12.37 -3.03 21.95
N SER A 709 -13.56 -3.53 22.30
CA SER A 709 -13.88 -3.89 23.69
C SER A 709 -13.75 -5.38 23.97
N ILE A 710 -14.21 -6.25 23.07
CA ILE A 710 -14.19 -7.71 23.29
C ILE A 710 -12.90 -8.35 22.74
N GLY A 711 -12.21 -7.67 21.81
CA GLY A 711 -10.99 -8.19 21.18
C GLY A 711 -11.24 -9.32 20.18
N LYS A 712 -12.43 -9.39 19.59
CA LYS A 712 -12.81 -10.39 18.57
C LYS A 712 -13.53 -9.72 17.42
N ASN A 713 -13.27 -10.15 16.18
CA ASN A 713 -14.19 -9.80 15.10
C ASN A 713 -15.51 -10.59 15.22
N PHE A 714 -16.52 -10.24 14.41
CA PHE A 714 -17.82 -10.90 14.48
C PHE A 714 -17.76 -12.40 14.21
N SER A 715 -16.98 -12.82 13.20
CA SER A 715 -16.86 -14.24 12.86
C SER A 715 -16.25 -15.04 14.02
N GLU A 716 -15.22 -14.50 14.67
CA GLU A 716 -14.59 -15.09 15.86
C GLU A 716 -15.52 -15.10 17.06
N PHE A 717 -16.29 -14.03 17.25
CA PHE A 717 -17.28 -13.93 18.31
C PHE A 717 -18.36 -15.00 18.16
N VAL A 718 -19.02 -15.09 17.00
CA VAL A 718 -20.10 -16.06 16.74
C VAL A 718 -19.58 -17.49 16.74
N ASN A 719 -18.48 -17.77 16.03
CA ASN A 719 -17.97 -19.14 15.93
C ASN A 719 -17.45 -19.67 17.26
N HIS A 720 -17.02 -18.79 18.18
CA HIS A 720 -16.71 -19.20 19.54
C HIS A 720 -17.92 -19.87 20.22
N TYR A 721 -19.08 -19.22 20.20
CA TYR A 721 -20.30 -19.80 20.78
C TYR A 721 -20.75 -21.07 20.05
N ARG A 722 -20.63 -21.11 18.71
CA ARG A 722 -20.93 -22.33 17.93
C ARG A 722 -20.01 -23.51 18.31
N VAL A 723 -18.71 -23.26 18.54
CA VAL A 723 -17.78 -24.31 19.03
C VAL A 723 -18.14 -24.77 20.44
N GLN A 724 -18.53 -23.85 21.33
CA GLN A 724 -18.96 -24.21 22.69
C GLN A 724 -20.25 -25.03 22.68
N ASP A 725 -21.22 -24.65 21.85
CA ASP A 725 -22.46 -25.41 21.66
C ASP A 725 -22.17 -26.80 21.10
N PHE A 726 -21.30 -26.91 20.08
CA PHE A 726 -20.86 -28.20 19.55
C PHE A 726 -20.27 -29.11 20.64
N LYS A 727 -19.38 -28.56 21.48
CA LYS A 727 -18.77 -29.32 22.60
C LYS A 727 -19.82 -29.83 23.58
N HIS A 728 -20.91 -29.10 23.76
CA HIS A 728 -22.02 -29.49 24.62
C HIS A 728 -22.86 -30.60 23.96
N ILE A 729 -23.37 -30.37 22.75
CA ILE A 729 -24.27 -31.32 22.08
C ILE A 729 -23.58 -32.61 21.62
N ALA A 730 -22.28 -32.57 21.36
CA ALA A 730 -21.49 -33.75 20.98
C ALA A 730 -21.29 -34.74 22.15
N ARG A 731 -21.52 -34.30 23.39
CA ARG A 731 -21.47 -35.14 24.61
C ARG A 731 -22.84 -35.63 25.05
N ASP A 732 -23.92 -35.15 24.43
CA ASP A 732 -25.27 -35.59 24.77
C ASP A 732 -25.54 -36.98 24.14
N PRO A 733 -25.82 -38.03 24.94
CA PRO A 733 -26.15 -39.36 24.42
C PRO A 733 -27.33 -39.37 23.43
N LYS A 734 -28.25 -38.40 23.52
CA LYS A 734 -29.39 -38.28 22.60
C LYS A 734 -28.94 -38.00 21.17
N ASN A 735 -27.78 -37.38 21.00
CA ASN A 735 -27.26 -36.98 19.69
C ASN A 735 -26.26 -37.99 19.10
N ALA A 736 -26.08 -39.17 19.72
CA ALA A 736 -25.15 -40.20 19.26
C ALA A 736 -25.44 -40.73 17.84
N HIS A 737 -26.66 -40.49 17.33
CA HIS A 737 -27.08 -40.84 15.97
C HIS A 737 -26.58 -39.84 14.90
N LEU A 738 -26.13 -38.64 15.29
CA LEU A 738 -25.66 -37.60 14.38
C LEU A 738 -24.17 -37.76 14.07
N THR A 739 -23.79 -37.47 12.83
CA THR A 739 -22.37 -37.37 12.44
C THR A 739 -21.74 -36.10 13.01
N LEU A 740 -20.40 -36.03 13.10
CA LEU A 740 -19.70 -34.80 13.50
C LEU A 740 -20.06 -33.59 12.63
N THR A 741 -20.29 -33.82 11.33
CA THR A 741 -20.74 -32.76 10.42
C THR A 741 -22.18 -32.36 10.72
N GLY A 742 -23.06 -33.32 11.03
CA GLY A 742 -24.44 -33.06 11.45
C GLY A 742 -24.51 -32.23 12.73
N LEU A 743 -23.73 -32.60 13.76
CA LEU A 743 -23.59 -31.82 14.99
C LEU A 743 -23.05 -30.41 14.72
N ALA A 744 -22.09 -30.26 13.81
CA ALA A 744 -21.62 -28.92 13.44
C ALA A 744 -22.73 -28.06 12.82
N TYR A 745 -23.60 -28.64 11.97
CA TYR A 745 -24.76 -27.96 11.41
C TYR A 745 -25.78 -27.57 12.48
N GLU A 746 -26.08 -28.47 13.44
CA GLU A 746 -26.97 -28.18 14.58
C GLU A 746 -26.44 -27.04 15.46
N SER A 747 -25.11 -26.93 15.61
CA SER A 747 -24.48 -25.81 16.32
C SER A 747 -24.34 -24.53 15.46
N GLY A 748 -25.02 -24.44 14.33
CA GLY A 748 -25.11 -23.23 13.51
C GLY A 748 -23.99 -23.01 12.49
N PHE A 749 -23.06 -23.96 12.30
CA PHE A 749 -22.12 -23.87 11.17
C PHE A 749 -22.85 -24.15 9.86
N ASN A 750 -22.50 -23.46 8.78
CA ASN A 750 -23.03 -23.74 7.43
C ASN A 750 -22.01 -24.43 6.51
N SER A 751 -20.79 -24.65 7.00
CA SER A 751 -19.69 -25.23 6.22
C SER A 751 -18.79 -26.11 7.08
N LYS A 752 -18.52 -27.32 6.58
CA LYS A 752 -17.56 -28.26 7.16
C LYS A 752 -16.14 -27.69 7.19
N SER A 753 -15.75 -26.90 6.19
CA SER A 753 -14.40 -26.29 6.16
C SER A 753 -14.29 -25.25 7.26
N VAL A 754 -15.26 -24.34 7.35
CA VAL A 754 -15.33 -23.30 8.39
C VAL A 754 -15.32 -23.92 9.79
N PHE A 755 -16.15 -24.94 10.01
CA PHE A 755 -16.19 -25.68 11.28
C PHE A 755 -14.82 -26.24 11.66
N ASN A 756 -14.19 -27.03 10.80
CA ASN A 756 -12.91 -27.66 11.11
C ASN A 756 -11.80 -26.63 11.37
N THR A 757 -11.76 -25.55 10.58
CA THR A 757 -10.77 -24.49 10.72
C THR A 757 -10.94 -23.77 12.05
N TYR A 758 -12.15 -23.29 12.36
CA TYR A 758 -12.40 -22.57 13.62
C TYR A 758 -12.28 -23.48 14.84
N PHE A 759 -12.75 -24.72 14.76
CA PHE A 759 -12.61 -25.67 15.86
C PHE A 759 -11.13 -25.94 16.17
N LYS A 760 -10.30 -26.15 15.14
CA LYS A 760 -8.85 -26.33 15.31
C LYS A 760 -8.18 -25.05 15.81
N LYS A 761 -8.58 -23.87 15.30
CA LYS A 761 -8.08 -22.57 15.76
C LYS A 761 -8.35 -22.36 17.26
N GLU A 762 -9.53 -22.74 17.74
CA GLU A 762 -9.92 -22.55 19.13
C GLU A 762 -9.39 -23.63 20.08
N THR A 763 -9.33 -24.89 19.63
CA THR A 763 -9.00 -26.03 20.52
C THR A 763 -7.59 -26.58 20.33
N GLY A 764 -6.91 -26.21 19.25
CA GLY A 764 -5.63 -26.81 18.83
C GLY A 764 -5.76 -28.23 18.25
N LEU A 765 -6.95 -28.83 18.24
CA LEU A 765 -7.21 -30.21 17.82
C LEU A 765 -8.28 -30.28 16.73
N THR A 766 -8.28 -31.34 15.93
CA THR A 766 -9.44 -31.65 15.09
C THR A 766 -10.63 -32.10 15.96
N PRO A 767 -11.89 -31.91 15.53
CA PRO A 767 -13.07 -32.35 16.29
C PRO A 767 -13.01 -33.81 16.74
N LYS A 768 -12.53 -34.70 15.85
CA LYS A 768 -12.35 -36.13 16.15
C LYS A 768 -11.29 -36.38 17.22
N GLN A 769 -10.16 -35.66 17.17
CA GLN A 769 -9.12 -35.75 18.20
C GLN A 769 -9.61 -35.21 19.55
N TYR A 770 -10.38 -34.12 19.52
CA TYR A 770 -10.92 -33.50 20.73
C TYR A 770 -11.88 -34.42 21.48
N LEU A 771 -12.85 -35.05 20.79
CA LEU A 771 -13.79 -35.98 21.41
C LEU A 771 -13.10 -37.26 21.91
N LYS A 772 -12.05 -37.72 21.23
CA LYS A 772 -11.24 -38.84 21.72
C LYS A 772 -10.46 -38.48 23.00
N ALA A 773 -10.00 -37.24 23.10
CA ALA A 773 -9.28 -36.75 24.28
C ALA A 773 -10.22 -36.36 25.44
N HIS A 774 -11.50 -36.11 25.15
CA HIS A 774 -12.51 -35.70 26.12
C HIS A 774 -13.83 -36.46 25.89
N PRO A 775 -13.85 -37.78 26.20
CA PRO A 775 -14.99 -38.65 25.97
C PRO A 775 -16.26 -38.24 26.72
#